data_AF-A0A8R7P8B7-F1
#
_entry.id   AF-A0A8R7P8B7-F1
#
_cell.length_a   1.000
_cell.length_b   1.000
_cell.length_c   1.000
_cell.angle_alpha   90.00
_cell.angle_beta   90.00
_cell.angle_gamma   90.00
#
_symmetry.space_group_name_H-M   'P 1'
#
loop_
_entity.id
_entity.type
_entity.pdbx_description
1 polymer ?
#
loop_
_entity_poly.entity_id
_entity_poly.type
_entity_poly.pdbx_seq_one_letter_code
_entity_poly.pdbx_strand_id
1 'polypeptide(L)'
;MTGGIVTVASGVMNPLIGKLTTLMGDEYKKFKGVRKQASFLEKELSAMNAALQKLELIDEIDPTVKDWRDHVREMSYDMENCIDDFMRQSRADDAKGGFIKKTARRIKKMRERLRIADRMEELKTLALEANARRQRYNIDDWKPTTSTVAFDPRVRAVYQEADTLVGIDGPREEVATILMDAQKKLKVVSIVGFGGLGKTTLAKQVYDKIGSLFDCKAFFSVSQRPDMTELLNNFQWKLGMRDPDTSRTRKVDDIIEELRQHLKEKRYLIVVDDVWDQPTWNTIKCAFPEDINGSRVVVTTRVEDVAAAACQNDGEGIYKMKPLSEQNSRMLLLNRVFGSKNDCLPQLKEVMAEILNKCHGLPLAVITIASLLANKETSRKGWESIRDSLGTQLATNPTLEEMKSILNLSYMHLPAHLRACFLYFGMYPEDREIGRDDLVRQWIAEGLVSNLDGHDLEDVGRSYFNELINRSMIQPVMICNEEVVSCRVHDMMLDLILSRCDEDNFVSVGYNYNDMARLHCNKYKVRRLSLSSVASRGATYAPTIDICLSQVRSFTLFWTRLPSLLLFKYLRVLRIEEKSQGQETTLDLTAIGQLFLLRYLHVTVSCYVQLPAKFEGLVYLETLDMPRAQLKSTPSDIAQLPQLSYLDIRMEKFMCECIGNMKSLRSGNRW
;
A
#
# COMPACT_ATOMS: atom_id res chain seq x y z
N MET A 1 19.88 13.07 15.49
CA MET A 1 19.64 11.76 16.12
C MET A 1 19.51 10.75 15.01
N THR A 2 20.35 9.72 14.99
CA THR A 2 20.19 8.58 14.07
C THR A 2 18.90 7.86 14.44
N GLY A 3 17.81 8.17 13.72
CA GLY A 3 16.50 7.55 13.94
C GLY A 3 16.55 6.10 13.53
N GLY A 4 16.18 5.19 14.42
CA GLY A 4 16.07 3.77 14.09
C GLY A 4 14.88 3.47 13.17
N ILE A 5 14.99 2.47 12.28
CA ILE A 5 13.91 2.05 11.37
C ILE A 5 12.86 1.20 12.11
N VAL A 6 11.58 1.42 11.76
CA VAL A 6 10.48 0.51 12.09
C VAL A 6 10.44 -0.66 11.11
N THR A 7 10.49 -1.89 11.62
CA THR A 7 10.44 -3.11 10.79
C THR A 7 9.25 -3.99 11.16
N VAL A 8 8.96 -5.01 10.33
CA VAL A 8 7.80 -5.90 10.52
C VAL A 8 7.94 -6.76 11.78
N ALA A 9 9.13 -7.34 12.03
CA ALA A 9 9.33 -8.18 13.22
C ALA A 9 9.66 -7.35 14.46
N SER A 10 10.44 -6.28 14.31
CA SER A 10 10.92 -5.50 15.45
C SER A 10 9.99 -4.37 15.85
N GLY A 11 8.99 -4.03 15.05
CA GLY A 11 8.10 -2.90 15.31
C GLY A 11 8.90 -1.62 15.56
N VAL A 12 8.72 -1.00 16.72
CA VAL A 12 9.38 0.25 17.10
C VAL A 12 10.63 0.09 17.97
N MET A 13 11.25 -1.10 18.00
CA MET A 13 12.45 -1.33 18.81
C MET A 13 13.59 -0.33 18.50
N ASN A 14 13.94 -0.11 17.23
CA ASN A 14 15.01 0.84 16.90
C ASN A 14 14.65 2.30 17.28
N PRO A 15 13.46 2.85 16.91
CA PRO A 15 13.03 4.17 17.40
C PRO A 15 13.03 4.28 18.93
N LEU A 16 12.58 3.24 19.63
CA LEU A 16 12.51 3.17 21.08
C LEU A 16 13.90 3.27 21.71
N ILE A 17 14.87 2.52 21.19
CA ILE A 17 16.28 2.60 21.61
C ILE A 17 16.80 4.04 21.44
N GLY A 18 16.53 4.70 20.30
CA GLY A 18 16.89 6.10 20.08
C GLY A 18 16.26 7.07 21.10
N LYS A 19 14.98 6.87 21.45
CA LYS A 19 14.29 7.67 22.48
C LYS A 19 14.88 7.43 23.88
N LEU A 20 15.25 6.20 24.21
CA LEU A 20 15.91 5.87 25.47
C LEU A 20 17.27 6.56 25.58
N THR A 21 18.04 6.59 24.48
CA THR A 21 19.29 7.35 24.40
C THR A 21 19.07 8.85 24.63
N THR A 22 18.00 9.41 24.06
CA THR A 22 17.61 10.82 24.29
C THR A 22 17.27 11.08 25.76
N LEU A 23 16.53 10.18 26.42
CA LEU A 23 16.24 10.29 27.86
C LEU A 23 17.49 10.20 28.73
N MET A 24 18.56 9.56 28.25
CA MET A 24 19.86 9.54 28.93
C MET A 24 20.66 10.82 28.73
N GLY A 25 20.26 11.69 27.80
CA GLY A 25 20.94 12.95 27.48
C GLY A 25 20.80 14.04 28.55
N ASP A 26 21.42 15.17 28.25
CA ASP A 26 21.56 16.30 29.17
C ASP A 26 20.23 17.00 29.48
N GLU A 27 19.32 17.03 28.51
CA GLU A 27 17.96 17.59 28.64
C GLU A 27 17.18 16.98 29.83
N TYR A 28 17.45 15.72 30.15
CA TYR A 28 16.74 14.96 31.20
C TYR A 28 17.59 14.72 32.45
N LYS A 29 18.70 15.46 32.64
CA LYS A 29 19.61 15.35 33.80
C LYS A 29 18.89 15.38 35.16
N LYS A 30 17.80 16.15 35.26
CA LYS A 30 16.97 16.29 36.48
C LYS A 30 16.25 14.99 36.91
N PHE A 31 16.11 14.01 36.01
CA PHE A 31 15.37 12.76 36.26
C PHE A 31 16.28 11.54 36.46
N LYS A 32 17.20 11.58 37.44
CA LYS A 32 18.22 10.53 37.70
C LYS A 32 17.66 9.09 37.75
N GLY A 33 16.50 8.90 38.37
CA GLY A 33 15.84 7.58 38.45
C GLY A 33 15.35 7.05 37.10
N VAL A 34 14.85 7.93 36.23
CA VAL A 34 14.40 7.59 34.87
C VAL A 34 15.60 7.24 33.99
N ARG A 35 16.69 8.02 34.07
CA ARG A 35 17.94 7.75 33.33
C ARG A 35 18.53 6.37 33.62
N LYS A 36 18.55 5.96 34.90
CA LYS A 36 19.04 4.62 35.29
C LYS A 36 18.20 3.50 34.68
N GLN A 37 16.87 3.65 34.64
CA GLN A 37 15.99 2.67 34.01
C GLN A 37 16.13 2.69 32.48
N ALA A 38 16.27 3.87 31.88
CA ALA A 38 16.45 4.02 30.43
C ALA A 38 17.73 3.34 29.94
N SER A 39 18.85 3.51 30.65
CA SER A 39 20.13 2.86 30.33
C SER A 39 20.07 1.33 30.41
N PHE A 40 19.33 0.80 31.38
CA PHE A 40 19.12 -0.64 31.48
C PHE A 40 18.27 -1.16 30.31
N LEU A 41 17.14 -0.50 30.02
CA LEU A 41 16.25 -0.90 28.93
C LEU A 41 16.93 -0.80 27.57
N GLU A 42 17.75 0.21 27.33
CA GLU A 42 18.49 0.38 26.08
C GLU A 42 19.32 -0.87 25.78
N LYS A 43 20.11 -1.36 26.75
CA LYS A 43 20.93 -2.56 26.58
C LYS A 43 20.13 -3.82 26.29
N GLU A 44 19.06 -4.06 27.06
CA GLU A 44 18.21 -5.25 26.92
C GLU A 44 17.47 -5.25 25.57
N LEU A 45 16.88 -4.11 25.21
CA LEU A 45 16.13 -3.99 23.95
C LEU A 45 17.06 -4.03 22.74
N SER A 46 18.27 -3.50 22.84
CA SER A 46 19.31 -3.63 21.81
C SER A 46 19.65 -5.11 21.55
N ALA A 47 19.79 -5.92 22.60
CA ALA A 47 20.03 -7.36 22.48
C ALA A 47 18.84 -8.10 21.85
N MET A 48 17.61 -7.78 22.27
CA MET A 48 16.39 -8.37 21.70
C MET A 48 16.18 -7.98 20.24
N ASN A 49 16.44 -6.72 19.89
CA ASN A 49 16.34 -6.23 18.52
C ASN A 49 17.34 -6.95 17.59
N ALA A 50 18.56 -7.21 18.05
CA ALA A 50 19.54 -7.99 17.29
C ALA A 50 19.08 -9.45 17.03
N ALA A 51 18.29 -10.03 17.95
CA ALA A 51 17.68 -11.34 17.74
C ALA A 51 16.49 -11.27 16.77
N LEU A 52 15.63 -10.26 16.87
CA LEU A 52 14.49 -10.05 15.96
C LEU A 52 14.94 -9.81 14.51
N GLN A 53 16.00 -9.04 14.31
CA GLN A 53 16.61 -8.82 12.99
C GLN A 53 17.05 -10.13 12.35
N LYS A 54 17.49 -11.12 13.14
CA LYS A 54 17.83 -12.46 12.62
C LYS A 54 16.59 -13.28 12.29
N LEU A 55 15.52 -13.14 13.06
CA LEU A 55 14.25 -13.83 12.78
C LEU A 55 13.58 -13.32 11.49
N GLU A 56 13.78 -12.06 11.11
CA GLU A 56 13.29 -11.55 9.81
C GLU A 56 13.90 -12.31 8.63
N LEU A 57 15.00 -13.03 8.84
CA LEU A 57 15.73 -13.74 7.79
C LEU A 57 15.36 -15.24 7.71
N ILE A 58 14.37 -15.70 8.47
CA ILE A 58 13.94 -17.10 8.53
C ILE A 58 12.61 -17.26 7.77
N ASP A 59 12.55 -18.24 6.86
CA ASP A 59 11.38 -18.45 6.00
C ASP A 59 10.19 -19.08 6.74
N GLU A 60 10.47 -20.12 7.54
CA GLU A 60 9.50 -20.77 8.41
C GLU A 60 9.96 -20.65 9.85
N ILE A 61 9.22 -19.87 10.62
CA ILE A 61 9.49 -19.65 12.04
C ILE A 61 8.61 -20.61 12.84
N ASP A 62 9.22 -21.36 13.74
CA ASP A 62 8.49 -22.20 14.70
C ASP A 62 7.40 -21.37 15.42
N PRO A 63 6.19 -21.93 15.65
CA PRO A 63 5.09 -21.20 16.28
C PRO A 63 5.46 -20.54 17.63
N THR A 64 6.34 -21.16 18.42
CA THR A 64 6.80 -20.59 19.71
C THR A 64 7.73 -19.39 19.52
N VAL A 65 8.59 -19.44 18.51
CA VAL A 65 9.48 -18.32 18.13
C VAL A 65 8.66 -17.17 17.54
N LYS A 66 7.62 -17.47 16.74
CA LYS A 66 6.68 -16.47 16.22
C LYS A 66 5.92 -15.78 17.35
N ASP A 67 5.41 -16.55 18.30
CA ASP A 67 4.72 -16.00 19.47
C ASP A 67 5.63 -15.09 20.30
N TRP A 68 6.89 -15.49 20.53
CA TRP A 68 7.87 -14.65 21.20
C TRP A 68 8.13 -13.33 20.46
N ARG A 69 8.38 -13.40 19.14
CA ARG A 69 8.60 -12.24 18.26
C ARG A 69 7.45 -11.24 18.40
N ASP A 70 6.22 -11.73 18.30
CA ASP A 70 5.03 -10.89 18.36
C ASP A 70 4.85 -10.23 19.74
N HIS A 71 5.12 -10.96 20.84
CA HIS A 71 5.08 -10.41 22.19
C HIS A 71 6.12 -9.30 22.40
N VAL A 72 7.35 -9.50 21.92
CA VAL A 72 8.42 -8.49 22.05
C VAL A 72 8.07 -7.26 21.21
N ARG A 73 7.54 -7.45 20.00
CA ARG A 73 7.06 -6.36 19.14
C ARG A 73 5.97 -5.53 19.84
N GLU A 74 4.94 -6.16 20.40
CA GLU A 74 3.87 -5.44 21.11
C GLU A 74 4.34 -4.74 22.37
N MET A 75 5.29 -5.32 23.09
CA MET A 75 5.90 -4.70 24.24
C MET A 75 6.68 -3.43 23.87
N SER A 76 7.38 -3.44 22.73
CA SER A 76 8.09 -2.26 22.22
C SER A 76 7.13 -1.07 22.02
N TYR A 77 5.94 -1.33 21.47
CA TYR A 77 4.91 -0.33 21.28
C TYR A 77 4.41 0.26 22.60
N ASP A 78 4.12 -0.59 23.57
CA ASP A 78 3.62 -0.16 24.88
C ASP A 78 4.69 0.64 25.67
N MET A 79 5.97 0.26 25.55
CA MET A 79 7.09 1.00 26.11
C MET A 79 7.26 2.38 25.46
N GLU A 80 7.21 2.44 24.14
CA GLU A 80 7.34 3.69 23.39
C GLU A 80 6.21 4.67 23.77
N ASN A 81 4.97 4.20 23.84
CA ASN A 81 3.83 5.00 24.28
C ASN A 81 4.04 5.58 25.70
N CYS A 82 4.61 4.80 26.62
CA CYS A 82 4.92 5.27 27.97
C CYS A 82 6.00 6.36 27.98
N ILE A 83 7.00 6.26 27.10
CA ILE A 83 8.07 7.25 26.96
C ILE A 83 7.52 8.52 26.31
N ASP A 84 6.68 8.39 25.29
CA ASP A 84 6.06 9.53 24.61
C ASP A 84 5.16 10.34 25.56
N ASP A 85 4.36 9.66 26.39
CA ASP A 85 3.59 10.29 27.48
C ASP A 85 4.50 11.05 28.46
N PHE A 86 5.64 10.45 28.83
CA PHE A 86 6.60 11.07 29.75
C PHE A 86 7.26 12.31 29.14
N MET A 87 7.73 12.21 27.89
CA MET A 87 8.36 13.32 27.18
C MET A 87 7.39 14.50 27.04
N ARG A 88 6.13 14.23 26.66
CA ARG A 88 5.07 15.27 26.57
C ARG A 88 4.91 16.02 27.90
N GLN A 89 4.77 15.29 29.00
CA GLN A 89 4.53 15.91 30.31
C GLN A 89 5.77 16.60 30.89
N SER A 90 6.97 16.16 30.53
CA SER A 90 8.20 16.79 31.00
C SER A 90 8.45 18.20 30.41
N ARG A 91 7.80 18.50 29.27
CA ARG A 91 7.82 19.81 28.60
C ARG A 91 6.77 20.77 29.14
N ALA A 92 5.72 20.26 29.79
CA ALA A 92 4.80 21.09 30.56
C ALA A 92 5.44 21.35 31.93
N ASP A 93 5.58 22.61 32.35
CA ASP A 93 6.33 23.03 33.55
C ASP A 93 5.80 22.46 34.90
N ASP A 94 4.75 21.63 34.87
CA ASP A 94 4.05 21.05 36.02
C ASP A 94 4.29 19.54 36.24
N ALA A 95 5.53 19.06 36.07
CA ALA A 95 5.86 17.65 36.33
C ALA A 95 5.81 17.31 37.85
N LYS A 96 4.60 17.12 38.39
CA LYS A 96 4.37 16.72 39.79
C LYS A 96 5.05 15.38 40.08
N GLY A 97 5.82 15.29 41.17
CA GLY A 97 6.64 14.12 41.54
C GLY A 97 5.89 12.77 41.64
N GLY A 98 4.56 12.78 41.78
CA GLY A 98 3.70 11.59 41.74
C GLY A 98 3.68 10.87 40.39
N PHE A 99 3.77 11.60 39.26
CA PHE A 99 3.76 11.00 37.93
C PHE A 99 5.09 10.33 37.58
N ILE A 100 6.22 10.94 37.98
CA ILE A 100 7.57 10.35 37.83
C ILE A 100 7.63 8.98 38.50
N LYS A 101 7.11 8.86 39.72
CA LYS A 101 6.99 7.57 40.43
C LYS A 101 6.08 6.58 39.69
N LYS A 102 4.97 7.04 39.09
CA LYS A 102 4.03 6.20 38.32
C LYS A 102 4.66 5.67 37.04
N THR A 103 5.37 6.50 36.27
CA THR A 103 6.09 6.10 35.05
C THR A 103 7.25 5.17 35.37
N ALA A 104 8.06 5.48 36.39
CA ALA A 104 9.11 4.59 36.86
C ALA A 104 8.56 3.23 37.32
N ARG A 105 7.39 3.21 37.97
CA ARG A 105 6.69 1.96 38.37
C ARG A 105 6.17 1.19 37.17
N ARG A 106 5.63 1.86 36.14
CA ARG A 106 5.20 1.21 34.88
C ARG A 106 6.39 0.59 34.16
N ILE A 107 7.49 1.32 34.02
CA ILE A 107 8.76 0.83 33.46
C ILE A 107 9.28 -0.38 34.26
N LYS A 108 9.27 -0.28 35.59
CA LYS A 108 9.68 -1.41 36.46
C LYS A 108 8.78 -2.64 36.32
N LYS A 109 7.46 -2.46 36.19
CA LYS A 109 6.51 -3.57 35.97
C LYS A 109 6.72 -4.23 34.59
N MET A 110 7.07 -3.45 33.57
CA MET A 110 7.46 -3.99 32.26
C MET A 110 8.76 -4.79 32.35
N ARG A 111 9.74 -4.32 33.13
CA ARG A 111 10.95 -5.09 33.46
C ARG A 111 10.65 -6.43 34.16
N GLU A 112 9.72 -6.45 35.10
CA GLU A 112 9.34 -7.70 35.78
C GLU A 112 8.69 -8.72 34.84
N ARG A 113 8.02 -8.26 33.76
CA ARG A 113 7.49 -9.13 32.69
C ARG A 113 8.58 -9.69 31.77
N LEU A 114 9.72 -9.00 31.62
CA LEU A 114 10.87 -9.45 30.84
C LEU A 114 11.68 -10.57 31.53
N ARG A 115 11.44 -10.86 32.81
CA ARG A 115 12.14 -11.92 33.58
C ARG A 115 11.87 -13.35 33.10
N ILE A 116 11.04 -13.53 32.06
CA ILE A 116 10.85 -14.79 31.31
C ILE A 116 12.07 -15.09 30.38
N ALA A 117 13.20 -14.41 30.61
CA ALA A 117 14.42 -14.45 29.83
C ALA A 117 15.14 -15.82 29.80
N ASP A 118 14.89 -16.72 30.75
CA ASP A 118 15.55 -18.04 30.76
C ASP A 118 15.15 -18.92 29.55
N ARG A 119 13.97 -18.68 28.94
CA ARG A 119 13.58 -19.27 27.64
C ARG A 119 14.23 -18.57 26.43
N MET A 120 14.76 -17.36 26.61
CA MET A 120 15.36 -16.56 25.52
C MET A 120 16.77 -17.02 25.15
N GLU A 121 17.52 -17.63 26.08
CA GLU A 121 18.85 -18.20 25.79
C GLU A 121 18.73 -19.35 24.78
N GLU A 122 17.75 -20.25 24.97
CA GLU A 122 17.45 -21.34 24.04
C GLU A 122 16.99 -20.83 22.65
N LEU A 123 16.05 -19.87 22.59
CA LEU A 123 15.55 -19.29 21.32
C LEU A 123 16.62 -18.47 20.57
N LYS A 124 17.48 -17.75 21.31
CA LYS A 124 18.67 -17.08 20.76
C LYS A 124 19.63 -18.08 20.12
N THR A 125 19.80 -19.26 20.74
CA THR A 125 20.69 -20.31 20.23
C THR A 125 20.13 -20.91 18.93
N LEU A 126 18.82 -21.19 18.87
CA LEU A 126 18.14 -21.64 17.64
C LEU A 126 18.23 -20.60 16.51
N ALA A 127 18.06 -19.31 16.81
CA ALA A 127 18.21 -18.23 15.82
C ALA A 127 19.65 -18.07 15.31
N LEU A 128 20.66 -18.30 16.17
CA LEU A 128 22.07 -18.31 15.79
C LEU A 128 22.40 -19.48 14.86
N GLU A 129 21.84 -20.65 15.12
CA GLU A 129 22.04 -21.85 14.30
C GLU A 129 21.37 -21.74 12.91
N ALA A 130 20.17 -21.14 12.85
CA ALA A 130 19.49 -20.82 11.60
C ALA A 130 20.28 -19.81 10.75
N ASN A 131 20.84 -18.77 11.36
CA ASN A 131 21.69 -17.79 10.68
C ASN A 131 22.99 -18.43 10.13
N ALA A 132 23.60 -19.37 10.85
CA ALA A 132 24.79 -20.10 10.40
C ALA A 132 24.52 -21.03 9.19
N ARG A 133 23.26 -21.46 8.97
CA ARG A 133 22.86 -22.17 7.73
C ARG A 133 22.74 -21.22 6.54
N ARG A 134 22.28 -19.98 6.74
CA ARG A 134 22.12 -18.95 5.70
C ARG A 134 23.45 -18.33 5.26
N GLN A 135 24.37 -18.05 6.19
CA GLN A 135 25.72 -17.56 5.87
C GLN A 135 26.52 -18.53 4.98
N ARG A 136 26.24 -19.84 5.08
CA ARG A 136 26.82 -20.87 4.19
C ARG A 136 26.46 -20.70 2.71
N TYR A 137 25.38 -19.97 2.40
CA TYR A 137 24.91 -19.71 1.04
C TYR A 137 25.16 -18.28 0.54
N ASN A 138 25.92 -17.47 1.31
CA ASN A 138 26.44 -16.16 0.92
C ASN A 138 25.37 -15.17 0.38
N ILE A 139 24.29 -14.97 1.13
CA ILE A 139 23.16 -14.10 0.75
C ILE A 139 23.32 -12.66 1.31
N ASP A 140 24.31 -12.41 2.16
CA ASP A 140 24.37 -11.21 3.02
C ASP A 140 25.28 -10.07 2.52
N ASP A 141 25.59 -9.99 1.22
CA ASP A 141 26.35 -8.85 0.68
C ASP A 141 25.44 -7.61 0.45
N TRP A 142 24.62 -7.25 1.44
CA TRP A 142 23.93 -5.96 1.48
C TRP A 142 24.56 -5.05 2.53
N LYS A 143 25.52 -4.25 2.06
CA LYS A 143 25.81 -2.95 2.68
C LYS A 143 24.78 -1.95 2.13
N PRO A 144 24.27 -0.99 2.93
CA PRO A 144 23.51 0.12 2.38
C PRO A 144 24.37 0.74 1.29
N THR A 145 23.99 0.52 0.03
CA THR A 145 24.74 1.06 -1.09
C THR A 145 24.44 2.56 -1.06
N THR A 146 25.49 3.35 -0.93
CA THR A 146 25.50 4.81 -0.82
C THR A 146 24.99 5.54 -2.08
N SER A 147 24.31 4.83 -2.98
CA SER A 147 23.82 5.34 -4.26
C SER A 147 22.30 5.39 -4.26
N THR A 148 21.74 6.56 -4.58
CA THR A 148 20.34 6.73 -5.01
C THR A 148 19.97 5.64 -6.02
N VAL A 149 19.01 4.78 -5.66
CA VAL A 149 18.50 3.72 -6.55
C VAL A 149 17.71 4.40 -7.68
N ALA A 150 18.29 4.41 -8.87
CA ALA A 150 17.62 4.87 -10.07
C ALA A 150 16.53 3.87 -10.51
N PHE A 151 15.50 4.37 -11.17
CA PHE A 151 14.50 3.54 -11.84
C PHE A 151 15.17 2.75 -12.97
N ASP A 152 15.03 1.42 -12.96
CA ASP A 152 15.63 0.53 -13.96
C ASP A 152 14.89 0.67 -15.30
N PRO A 153 15.55 1.17 -16.37
CA PRO A 153 14.90 1.35 -17.67
C PRO A 153 14.33 0.06 -18.26
N ARG A 154 14.83 -1.12 -17.87
CA ARG A 154 14.31 -2.41 -18.32
C ARG A 154 12.92 -2.70 -17.78
N VAL A 155 12.55 -2.17 -16.61
CA VAL A 155 11.19 -2.31 -16.07
C VAL A 155 10.21 -1.46 -16.86
N ARG A 156 10.63 -0.26 -17.28
CA ARG A 156 9.84 0.59 -18.18
C ARG A 156 9.48 -0.13 -19.46
N ALA A 157 10.48 -0.77 -20.09
CA ALA A 157 10.29 -1.54 -21.31
C ALA A 157 9.32 -2.72 -21.14
N VAL A 158 9.08 -3.22 -19.92
CA VAL A 158 8.10 -4.30 -19.71
C VAL A 158 6.67 -3.78 -19.57
N TYR A 159 6.48 -2.60 -18.98
CA TYR A 159 5.14 -2.10 -18.61
C TYR A 159 4.57 -1.03 -19.54
N GLN A 160 5.38 -0.28 -20.30
CA GLN A 160 4.90 0.91 -21.01
C GLN A 160 4.93 0.86 -22.53
N GLU A 161 5.91 0.22 -23.14
CA GLU A 161 6.00 0.20 -24.59
C GLU A 161 5.03 -0.87 -25.12
N ALA A 162 3.92 -0.47 -25.76
CA ALA A 162 2.98 -1.43 -26.33
C ALA A 162 3.68 -2.39 -27.32
N ASP A 163 4.71 -1.88 -28.00
CA ASP A 163 5.55 -2.60 -28.97
C ASP A 163 6.52 -3.61 -28.32
N THR A 164 6.72 -3.58 -27.00
CA THR A 164 7.61 -4.51 -26.27
C THR A 164 6.84 -5.60 -25.51
N LEU A 165 5.50 -5.55 -25.51
CA LEU A 165 4.67 -6.57 -24.87
C LEU A 165 4.81 -7.90 -25.60
N VAL A 166 5.34 -8.88 -24.89
CA VAL A 166 5.68 -10.18 -25.46
C VAL A 166 4.45 -11.06 -25.66
N GLY A 167 4.21 -11.50 -26.89
CA GLY A 167 3.21 -12.52 -27.21
C GLY A 167 1.75 -12.03 -27.23
N ILE A 168 1.52 -10.71 -27.25
CA ILE A 168 0.18 -10.12 -27.16
C ILE A 168 -0.49 -9.92 -28.52
N ASP A 169 0.28 -9.84 -29.61
CA ASP A 169 -0.24 -9.48 -30.94
C ASP A 169 -1.33 -10.43 -31.43
N GLY A 170 -1.08 -11.74 -31.40
CA GLY A 170 -2.05 -12.76 -31.80
C GLY A 170 -3.37 -12.66 -31.03
N PRO A 171 -3.35 -12.77 -29.69
CA PRO A 171 -4.55 -12.57 -28.86
C PRO A 171 -5.26 -11.23 -29.11
N ARG A 172 -4.51 -10.14 -29.31
CA ARG A 172 -5.09 -8.81 -29.62
C ARG A 172 -5.86 -8.85 -30.93
N GLU A 173 -5.30 -9.42 -31.98
CA GLU A 173 -5.98 -9.55 -33.29
C GLU A 173 -7.22 -10.45 -33.22
N GLU A 174 -7.13 -11.56 -32.49
CA GLU A 174 -8.26 -12.48 -32.29
C GLU A 174 -9.44 -11.77 -31.60
N VAL A 175 -9.19 -11.13 -30.46
CA VAL A 175 -10.24 -10.41 -29.71
C VAL A 175 -10.77 -9.21 -30.50
N ALA A 176 -9.90 -8.46 -31.19
CA ALA A 176 -10.32 -7.36 -32.04
C ALA A 176 -11.22 -7.85 -33.19
N THR A 177 -10.94 -9.02 -33.77
CA THR A 177 -11.76 -9.62 -34.84
C THR A 177 -13.13 -10.04 -34.31
N ILE A 178 -13.19 -10.66 -33.13
CA ILE A 178 -14.46 -11.03 -32.48
C ILE A 178 -15.31 -9.78 -32.22
N LEU A 179 -14.68 -8.70 -31.75
CA LEU A 179 -15.35 -7.43 -31.48
C LEU A 179 -15.79 -6.72 -32.77
N MET A 180 -15.01 -6.75 -33.84
CA MET A 180 -15.28 -5.97 -35.06
C MET A 180 -16.11 -6.73 -36.10
N ASP A 181 -17.00 -7.62 -35.66
CA ASP A 181 -17.91 -8.33 -36.55
C ASP A 181 -18.88 -7.38 -37.29
N ALA A 182 -19.51 -7.90 -38.36
CA ALA A 182 -20.44 -7.12 -39.18
C ALA A 182 -21.78 -6.80 -38.48
N GLN A 183 -22.02 -7.35 -37.28
CA GLN A 183 -23.28 -7.22 -36.58
C GLN A 183 -23.40 -5.85 -35.91
N LYS A 184 -24.54 -5.18 -36.08
CA LYS A 184 -24.77 -3.86 -35.48
C LYS A 184 -25.40 -3.90 -34.08
N LYS A 185 -25.79 -5.08 -33.58
CA LYS A 185 -26.27 -5.22 -32.19
C LYS A 185 -25.14 -4.98 -31.19
N LEU A 186 -25.50 -4.65 -29.95
CA LEU A 186 -24.56 -4.65 -28.83
C LEU A 186 -23.91 -6.04 -28.72
N LYS A 187 -22.58 -6.06 -28.67
CA LYS A 187 -21.80 -7.28 -28.45
C LYS A 187 -20.95 -7.13 -27.19
N VAL A 188 -21.01 -8.15 -26.34
CA VAL A 188 -20.17 -8.27 -25.15
C VAL A 188 -19.15 -9.38 -25.40
N VAL A 189 -17.88 -9.10 -25.17
CA VAL A 189 -16.80 -10.08 -25.25
C VAL A 189 -16.14 -10.21 -23.88
N SER A 190 -16.13 -11.42 -23.34
CA SER A 190 -15.52 -11.72 -22.05
C SER A 190 -14.14 -12.33 -22.23
N ILE A 191 -13.10 -11.67 -21.71
CA ILE A 191 -11.75 -12.23 -21.57
C ILE A 191 -11.67 -12.91 -20.21
N VAL A 192 -11.60 -14.24 -20.21
CA VAL A 192 -11.58 -15.05 -18.98
C VAL A 192 -10.27 -15.82 -18.83
N GLY A 193 -9.79 -15.92 -17.60
CA GLY A 193 -8.60 -16.70 -17.27
C GLY A 193 -8.06 -16.43 -15.87
N PHE A 194 -7.12 -17.28 -15.45
CA PHE A 194 -6.44 -17.21 -14.16
C PHE A 194 -5.80 -15.83 -13.87
N GLY A 195 -5.58 -15.53 -12.59
CA GLY A 195 -4.93 -14.30 -12.13
C GLY A 195 -3.48 -14.20 -12.65
N GLY A 196 -3.03 -12.98 -12.99
CA GLY A 196 -1.66 -12.76 -13.47
C GLY A 196 -1.38 -13.16 -14.93
N LEU A 197 -2.40 -13.59 -15.70
CA LEU A 197 -2.30 -13.90 -17.14
C LEU A 197 -2.16 -12.67 -18.06
N GLY A 198 -2.45 -11.45 -17.56
CA GLY A 198 -2.41 -10.24 -18.37
C GLY A 198 -3.73 -9.90 -19.09
N LYS A 199 -4.87 -10.31 -18.55
CA LYS A 199 -6.21 -10.02 -19.12
C LYS A 199 -6.45 -8.52 -19.31
N THR A 200 -6.20 -7.74 -18.26
CA THR A 200 -6.29 -6.27 -18.27
C THR A 200 -5.38 -5.68 -19.34
N THR A 201 -4.15 -6.21 -19.48
CA THR A 201 -3.20 -5.81 -20.53
C THR A 201 -3.75 -6.08 -21.92
N LEU A 202 -4.31 -7.27 -22.16
CA LEU A 202 -4.93 -7.63 -23.44
C LEU A 202 -6.13 -6.71 -23.76
N ALA A 203 -7.03 -6.52 -22.79
CA ALA A 203 -8.18 -5.64 -22.95
C ALA A 203 -7.77 -4.20 -23.27
N LYS A 204 -6.70 -3.69 -22.62
CA LYS A 204 -6.14 -2.37 -22.88
C LYS A 204 -5.54 -2.27 -24.29
N GLN A 205 -4.79 -3.27 -24.74
CA GLN A 205 -4.24 -3.31 -26.10
C GLN A 205 -5.33 -3.32 -27.18
N VAL A 206 -6.41 -4.08 -26.97
CA VAL A 206 -7.57 -4.08 -27.86
C VAL A 206 -8.25 -2.71 -27.84
N TYR A 207 -8.51 -2.16 -26.65
CA TYR A 207 -9.14 -0.85 -26.47
C TYR A 207 -8.39 0.27 -27.18
N ASP A 208 -7.06 0.30 -27.06
CA ASP A 208 -6.23 1.31 -27.71
C ASP A 208 -6.21 1.14 -29.23
N LYS A 209 -6.26 -0.10 -29.73
CA LYS A 209 -6.29 -0.41 -31.17
C LYS A 209 -7.59 0.01 -31.86
N ILE A 210 -8.75 -0.36 -31.31
CA ILE A 210 -10.04 -0.15 -31.99
C ILE A 210 -10.80 1.08 -31.48
N GLY A 211 -10.37 1.68 -30.36
CA GLY A 211 -11.13 2.72 -29.67
C GLY A 211 -11.33 4.02 -30.45
N SER A 212 -10.54 4.29 -31.49
CA SER A 212 -10.75 5.45 -32.39
C SER A 212 -11.97 5.32 -33.30
N LEU A 213 -12.53 4.10 -33.44
CA LEU A 213 -13.68 3.80 -34.29
C LEU A 213 -15.04 4.04 -33.60
N PHE A 214 -15.02 4.53 -32.36
CA PHE A 214 -16.18 4.68 -31.47
C PHE A 214 -16.33 6.13 -31.03
N ASP A 215 -17.58 6.59 -30.91
CA ASP A 215 -17.93 7.96 -30.50
C ASP A 215 -17.65 8.19 -29.00
N CYS A 216 -17.80 7.13 -28.20
CA CYS A 216 -17.60 7.15 -26.76
C CYS A 216 -16.77 5.94 -26.33
N LYS A 217 -15.86 6.15 -25.39
CA LYS A 217 -15.06 5.07 -24.84
C LYS A 217 -14.77 5.28 -23.38
N ALA A 218 -14.81 4.19 -22.60
CA ALA A 218 -14.39 4.22 -21.21
C ALA A 218 -13.66 2.93 -20.85
N PHE A 219 -12.74 3.06 -19.91
CA PHE A 219 -12.04 1.95 -19.29
C PHE A 219 -12.08 2.19 -17.78
N PHE A 220 -12.67 1.25 -17.04
CA PHE A 220 -12.68 1.28 -15.58
C PHE A 220 -12.64 -0.13 -15.00
N SER A 221 -12.07 -0.25 -13.79
CA SER A 221 -11.93 -1.51 -13.06
C SER A 221 -12.99 -1.62 -11.97
N VAL A 222 -13.37 -2.85 -11.64
CA VAL A 222 -14.36 -3.22 -10.63
C VAL A 222 -13.63 -3.91 -9.48
N SER A 223 -13.66 -3.32 -8.29
CA SER A 223 -13.08 -3.96 -7.11
C SER A 223 -13.87 -5.21 -6.69
N GLN A 224 -13.27 -6.07 -5.86
CA GLN A 224 -13.95 -7.26 -5.31
C GLN A 224 -15.22 -6.93 -4.54
N ARG A 225 -15.26 -5.73 -3.95
CA ARG A 225 -16.38 -5.21 -3.16
C ARG A 225 -16.67 -3.79 -3.64
N PRO A 226 -17.39 -3.63 -4.76
CA PRO A 226 -17.58 -2.32 -5.37
C PRO A 226 -18.63 -1.51 -4.62
N ASP A 227 -18.34 -0.23 -4.35
CA ASP A 227 -19.42 0.73 -4.13
C ASP A 227 -19.99 1.09 -5.51
N MET A 228 -21.18 0.54 -5.80
CA MET A 228 -21.82 0.73 -7.11
C MET A 228 -22.08 2.21 -7.44
N THR A 229 -22.30 3.05 -6.43
CA THR A 229 -22.52 4.49 -6.65
C THR A 229 -21.22 5.14 -7.11
N GLU A 230 -20.09 4.83 -6.46
CA GLU A 230 -18.78 5.36 -6.86
C GLU A 230 -18.34 4.81 -8.21
N LEU A 231 -18.49 3.51 -8.43
CA LEU A 231 -18.13 2.85 -9.67
C LEU A 231 -18.83 3.50 -10.86
N LEU A 232 -20.14 3.71 -10.77
CA LEU A 232 -20.93 4.30 -11.85
C LEU A 232 -20.66 5.81 -12.02
N ASN A 233 -20.40 6.55 -10.94
CA ASN A 233 -19.97 7.95 -11.05
C ASN A 233 -18.59 8.06 -11.73
N ASN A 234 -17.65 7.17 -11.40
CA ASN A 234 -16.36 7.09 -12.09
C ASN A 234 -16.56 6.74 -13.57
N PHE A 235 -17.50 5.85 -13.87
CA PHE A 235 -17.86 5.55 -15.25
C PHE A 235 -18.40 6.80 -16.00
N GLN A 236 -19.31 7.58 -15.40
CA GLN A 236 -19.76 8.86 -15.97
C GLN A 236 -18.60 9.83 -16.22
N TRP A 237 -17.70 9.97 -15.24
CA TRP A 237 -16.51 10.81 -15.36
C TRP A 237 -15.59 10.38 -16.51
N LYS A 238 -15.35 9.06 -16.67
CA LYS A 238 -14.55 8.51 -17.76
C LYS A 238 -15.17 8.76 -19.15
N LEU A 239 -16.48 8.94 -19.23
CA LEU A 239 -17.19 9.33 -20.45
C LEU A 239 -17.16 10.84 -20.71
N GLY A 240 -16.56 11.65 -19.82
CA GLY A 240 -16.54 13.11 -19.94
C GLY A 240 -17.90 13.75 -19.68
N MET A 241 -18.80 13.07 -18.96
CA MET A 241 -20.05 13.66 -18.51
C MET A 241 -19.76 14.76 -17.48
N ARG A 242 -20.57 15.83 -17.47
CA ARG A 242 -20.43 16.90 -16.46
C ARG A 242 -20.61 16.32 -15.07
N ASP A 243 -19.91 16.92 -14.10
CA ASP A 243 -20.13 16.58 -12.70
C ASP A 243 -21.62 16.74 -12.37
N PRO A 244 -22.25 15.70 -11.80
CA PRO A 244 -23.63 15.77 -11.39
C PRO A 244 -23.79 16.83 -10.29
N ASP A 245 -24.98 17.43 -10.21
CA ASP A 245 -25.31 18.39 -9.17
C ASP A 245 -25.14 17.73 -7.78
N THR A 246 -24.08 18.12 -7.05
CA THR A 246 -23.63 17.49 -5.80
C THR A 246 -24.60 17.68 -4.63
N SER A 247 -25.69 18.42 -4.84
CA SER A 247 -26.70 18.74 -3.84
C SER A 247 -27.67 17.60 -3.52
N ARG A 248 -27.69 16.50 -4.31
CA ARG A 248 -28.64 15.38 -4.13
C ARG A 248 -27.94 14.04 -3.91
N THR A 249 -28.42 13.26 -2.95
CA THR A 249 -28.07 11.83 -2.82
C THR A 249 -28.62 11.07 -4.03
N ARG A 250 -27.75 10.63 -4.93
CA ARG A 250 -28.13 9.96 -6.18
C ARG A 250 -28.31 8.47 -5.94
N LYS A 251 -29.44 7.89 -6.37
CA LYS A 251 -29.60 6.44 -6.34
C LYS A 251 -28.85 5.84 -7.52
N VAL A 252 -28.40 4.60 -7.35
CA VAL A 252 -27.76 3.81 -8.41
C VAL A 252 -28.61 3.81 -9.69
N ASP A 253 -29.94 3.66 -9.56
CA ASP A 253 -30.87 3.65 -10.68
C ASP A 253 -30.88 4.98 -11.47
N ASP A 254 -30.76 6.12 -10.77
CA ASP A 254 -30.72 7.44 -11.40
C ASP A 254 -29.43 7.61 -12.24
N ILE A 255 -28.29 7.14 -11.69
CA ILE A 255 -26.98 7.19 -12.38
C ILE A 255 -27.00 6.30 -13.63
N ILE A 256 -27.59 5.10 -13.51
CA ILE A 256 -27.78 4.16 -14.62
C ILE A 256 -28.60 4.82 -15.73
N GLU A 257 -29.72 5.45 -15.40
CA GLU A 257 -30.58 6.07 -16.42
C GLU A 257 -29.87 7.22 -17.15
N GLU A 258 -29.10 8.05 -16.44
CA GLU A 258 -28.29 9.09 -17.09
C GLU A 258 -27.19 8.53 -17.99
N LEU A 259 -26.51 7.45 -17.57
CA LEU A 259 -25.53 6.75 -18.39
C LEU A 259 -26.19 6.21 -19.66
N ARG A 260 -27.36 5.57 -19.54
CA ARG A 260 -28.14 5.06 -20.67
C ARG A 260 -28.49 6.17 -21.64
N GLN A 261 -29.00 7.30 -21.13
CA GLN A 261 -29.33 8.47 -21.95
C GLN A 261 -28.11 9.06 -22.66
N HIS A 262 -26.95 9.10 -21.99
CA HIS A 262 -25.72 9.61 -22.59
C HIS A 262 -25.18 8.69 -23.70
N LEU A 263 -25.32 7.37 -23.53
CA LEU A 263 -24.83 6.36 -24.48
C LEU A 263 -25.81 6.07 -25.62
N LYS A 264 -27.09 6.42 -25.45
CA LYS A 264 -28.14 6.22 -26.44
C LYS A 264 -27.76 6.83 -27.79
N GLU A 265 -28.04 6.12 -28.87
CA GLU A 265 -27.75 6.50 -30.26
C GLU A 265 -26.25 6.67 -30.60
N LYS A 266 -25.33 6.51 -29.65
CA LYS A 266 -23.87 6.60 -29.87
C LYS A 266 -23.23 5.23 -29.97
N ARG A 267 -22.23 5.11 -30.86
CA ARG A 267 -21.43 3.89 -30.92
C ARG A 267 -20.35 3.92 -29.84
N TYR A 268 -20.46 3.08 -28.82
CA TYR A 268 -19.54 3.08 -27.67
C TYR A 268 -18.67 1.84 -27.56
N LEU A 269 -17.48 2.00 -26.96
CA LEU A 269 -16.57 0.93 -26.55
C LEU A 269 -16.26 1.04 -25.06
N ILE A 270 -16.81 0.14 -24.24
CA ILE A 270 -16.59 0.15 -22.79
C ILE A 270 -15.79 -1.09 -22.38
N VAL A 271 -14.72 -0.88 -21.61
CA VAL A 271 -14.01 -1.97 -20.93
C VAL A 271 -14.38 -1.94 -19.45
N VAL A 272 -14.96 -3.04 -18.98
CA VAL A 272 -15.27 -3.31 -17.57
C VAL A 272 -14.27 -4.35 -17.08
N ASP A 273 -13.25 -3.90 -16.38
CA ASP A 273 -12.11 -4.71 -15.97
C ASP A 273 -12.33 -5.35 -14.59
N ASP A 274 -11.95 -6.61 -14.46
CA ASP A 274 -11.93 -7.47 -13.26
C ASP A 274 -13.28 -7.64 -12.55
N VAL A 275 -14.30 -8.13 -13.27
CA VAL A 275 -15.62 -8.39 -12.68
C VAL A 275 -15.63 -9.70 -11.87
N TRP A 276 -16.07 -9.64 -10.62
CA TRP A 276 -15.98 -10.74 -9.66
C TRP A 276 -17.23 -11.60 -9.53
N ASP A 277 -18.42 -11.03 -9.72
CA ASP A 277 -19.69 -11.72 -9.51
C ASP A 277 -20.79 -11.26 -10.48
N GLN A 278 -21.79 -12.14 -10.69
CA GLN A 278 -22.90 -11.89 -11.61
C GLN A 278 -23.84 -10.75 -11.15
N PRO A 279 -24.23 -10.62 -9.87
CA PRO A 279 -25.03 -9.48 -9.40
C PRO A 279 -24.42 -8.11 -9.74
N THR A 280 -23.12 -7.95 -9.52
CA THR A 280 -22.36 -6.73 -9.86
C THR A 280 -22.45 -6.48 -11.37
N TRP A 281 -22.15 -7.49 -12.19
CA TRP A 281 -22.27 -7.37 -13.65
C TRP A 281 -23.69 -6.98 -14.10
N ASN A 282 -24.71 -7.66 -13.56
CA ASN A 282 -26.11 -7.42 -13.93
C ASN A 282 -26.52 -5.97 -13.67
N THR A 283 -25.98 -5.36 -12.61
CA THR A 283 -26.21 -3.94 -12.29
C THR A 283 -25.50 -3.02 -13.29
N ILE A 284 -24.22 -3.29 -13.61
CA ILE A 284 -23.45 -2.50 -14.58
C ILE A 284 -24.07 -2.60 -15.98
N LYS A 285 -24.50 -3.81 -16.38
CA LYS A 285 -25.12 -4.09 -17.69
C LYS A 285 -26.32 -3.19 -17.96
N CYS A 286 -27.08 -2.84 -16.93
CA CYS A 286 -28.24 -1.95 -17.06
C CYS A 286 -27.86 -0.56 -17.62
N ALA A 287 -26.62 -0.10 -17.49
CA ALA A 287 -26.18 1.17 -18.04
C ALA A 287 -26.03 1.17 -19.58
N PHE A 288 -26.04 0.01 -20.23
CA PHE A 288 -25.76 -0.14 -21.65
C PHE A 288 -27.06 -0.24 -22.48
N PRO A 289 -27.34 0.72 -23.39
CA PRO A 289 -28.49 0.61 -24.31
C PRO A 289 -28.19 -0.36 -25.47
N GLU A 290 -29.13 -1.26 -25.77
CA GLU A 290 -29.00 -2.26 -26.85
C GLU A 290 -29.42 -1.70 -28.23
N ASP A 291 -28.84 -0.56 -28.62
CA ASP A 291 -29.11 0.07 -29.91
C ASP A 291 -28.41 -0.66 -31.07
N ILE A 292 -28.88 -0.44 -32.31
CA ILE A 292 -28.33 -1.05 -33.54
C ILE A 292 -27.22 -0.16 -34.13
N ASN A 293 -26.28 0.26 -33.28
CA ASN A 293 -25.22 1.22 -33.61
C ASN A 293 -23.80 0.60 -33.60
N GLY A 294 -23.69 -0.71 -33.39
CA GLY A 294 -22.42 -1.43 -33.40
C GLY A 294 -21.57 -1.20 -32.14
N SER A 295 -22.23 -0.97 -31.00
CA SER A 295 -21.56 -0.79 -29.70
C SER A 295 -20.97 -2.08 -29.15
N ARG A 296 -19.90 -1.95 -28.36
CA ARG A 296 -19.08 -3.06 -27.86
C ARG A 296 -18.75 -2.89 -26.39
N VAL A 297 -18.81 -4.00 -25.65
CA VAL A 297 -18.35 -4.07 -24.26
C VAL A 297 -17.34 -5.21 -24.13
N VAL A 298 -16.22 -4.93 -23.47
CA VAL A 298 -15.23 -5.94 -23.10
C VAL A 298 -15.31 -6.12 -21.59
N VAL A 299 -15.45 -7.37 -21.14
CA VAL A 299 -15.42 -7.72 -19.72
C VAL A 299 -14.17 -8.55 -19.47
N THR A 300 -13.38 -8.22 -18.47
CA THR A 300 -12.33 -9.14 -17.99
C THR A 300 -12.77 -9.78 -16.68
N THR A 301 -12.52 -11.07 -16.50
CA THR A 301 -12.87 -11.77 -15.26
C THR A 301 -12.02 -13.01 -15.04
N ARG A 302 -11.94 -13.46 -13.79
CA ARG A 302 -11.34 -14.74 -13.39
C ARG A 302 -12.36 -15.88 -13.32
N VAL A 303 -13.65 -15.55 -13.37
CA VAL A 303 -14.75 -16.48 -13.08
C VAL A 303 -15.47 -16.85 -14.37
N GLU A 304 -15.46 -18.13 -14.74
CA GLU A 304 -16.10 -18.60 -15.98
C GLU A 304 -17.60 -18.31 -16.01
N ASP A 305 -18.29 -18.46 -14.87
CA ASP A 305 -19.72 -18.19 -14.77
C ASP A 305 -20.06 -16.70 -15.02
N VAL A 306 -19.18 -15.78 -14.58
CA VAL A 306 -19.34 -14.34 -14.85
C VAL A 306 -19.10 -14.07 -16.34
N ALA A 307 -18.09 -14.71 -16.93
CA ALA A 307 -17.80 -14.57 -18.35
C ALA A 307 -18.98 -15.02 -19.22
N ALA A 308 -19.60 -16.15 -18.89
CA ALA A 308 -20.77 -16.70 -19.56
C ALA A 308 -22.00 -15.80 -19.38
N ALA A 309 -22.27 -15.33 -18.16
CA ALA A 309 -23.37 -14.39 -17.89
C ALA A 309 -23.21 -13.07 -18.67
N ALA A 310 -21.98 -12.55 -18.76
CA ALA A 310 -21.68 -11.34 -19.52
C ALA A 310 -21.94 -11.46 -21.01
N CYS A 311 -21.61 -12.61 -21.60
CA CYS A 311 -21.89 -12.90 -23.01
C CYS A 311 -23.31 -13.39 -23.27
N GLN A 312 -24.22 -13.37 -22.28
CA GLN A 312 -25.58 -13.93 -22.41
C GLN A 312 -25.58 -15.42 -22.85
N ASN A 313 -24.57 -16.19 -22.41
CA ASN A 313 -24.29 -17.56 -22.83
C ASN A 313 -23.97 -17.74 -24.34
N ASP A 314 -23.63 -16.66 -25.04
CA ASP A 314 -23.03 -16.73 -26.37
C ASP A 314 -21.57 -17.19 -26.24
N GLY A 315 -21.32 -18.45 -26.59
CA GLY A 315 -19.98 -19.05 -26.52
C GLY A 315 -18.96 -18.36 -27.43
N GLU A 316 -19.41 -17.70 -28.51
CA GLU A 316 -18.51 -16.97 -29.42
C GLU A 316 -17.97 -15.67 -28.80
N GLY A 317 -18.63 -15.15 -27.76
CA GLY A 317 -18.18 -13.97 -27.01
C GLY A 317 -17.12 -14.25 -25.95
N ILE A 318 -16.83 -15.53 -25.62
CA ILE A 318 -15.94 -15.89 -24.51
C ILE A 318 -14.54 -16.20 -25.04
N TYR A 319 -13.59 -15.32 -24.74
CA TYR A 319 -12.17 -15.51 -25.01
C TYR A 319 -11.46 -16.11 -23.80
N LYS A 320 -11.12 -17.41 -23.85
CA LYS A 320 -10.32 -18.06 -22.81
C LYS A 320 -8.82 -17.77 -23.03
N MET A 321 -8.26 -16.88 -22.20
CA MET A 321 -6.87 -16.47 -22.31
C MET A 321 -5.93 -17.61 -21.91
N LYS A 322 -4.94 -17.89 -22.75
CA LYS A 322 -3.93 -18.93 -22.53
C LYS A 322 -2.66 -18.35 -21.88
N PRO A 323 -1.89 -19.16 -21.13
CA PRO A 323 -0.54 -18.79 -20.71
C PRO A 323 0.38 -18.50 -21.90
N LEU A 324 1.48 -17.79 -21.63
CA LEU A 324 2.52 -17.55 -22.63
C LEU A 324 3.15 -18.87 -23.09
N SER A 325 3.53 -18.92 -24.37
CA SER A 325 4.38 -20.00 -24.87
C SER A 325 5.74 -19.99 -24.16
N GLU A 326 6.46 -21.11 -24.20
CA GLU A 326 7.82 -21.19 -23.65
C GLU A 326 8.74 -20.11 -24.25
N GLN A 327 8.65 -19.90 -25.57
CA GLN A 327 9.43 -18.88 -26.27
C GLN A 327 9.11 -17.47 -25.77
N ASN A 328 7.84 -17.14 -25.61
CA ASN A 328 7.40 -15.83 -25.12
C ASN A 328 7.76 -15.64 -23.65
N SER A 329 7.63 -16.67 -22.82
CA SER A 329 8.04 -16.65 -21.41
C SER A 329 9.55 -16.42 -21.27
N ARG A 330 10.34 -17.11 -22.10
CA ARG A 330 11.79 -16.92 -22.18
C ARG A 330 12.15 -15.50 -22.61
N MET A 331 11.51 -14.98 -23.65
CA MET A 331 11.75 -13.62 -24.14
C MET A 331 11.41 -12.57 -23.08
N LEU A 332 10.27 -12.72 -22.38
CA LEU A 332 9.88 -11.84 -21.28
C LEU A 332 10.91 -11.83 -20.14
N LEU A 333 11.37 -13.02 -19.73
CA LEU A 333 12.39 -13.16 -18.68
C LEU A 333 13.72 -12.51 -19.10
N LEU A 334 14.19 -12.80 -20.31
CA LEU A 334 15.47 -12.27 -20.81
C LEU A 334 15.43 -10.75 -20.97
N ASN A 335 14.33 -10.21 -21.51
CA ASN A 335 14.15 -8.76 -21.65
C ASN A 335 14.23 -8.07 -20.28
N ARG A 336 13.66 -8.66 -19.24
CA ARG A 336 13.74 -8.10 -17.88
C ARG A 336 15.14 -8.24 -17.28
N VAL A 337 15.77 -9.41 -17.38
CA VAL A 337 17.07 -9.68 -16.73
C VAL A 337 18.22 -9.01 -17.46
N PHE A 338 18.32 -9.15 -18.78
CA PHE A 338 19.48 -8.72 -19.56
C PHE A 338 19.21 -7.51 -20.45
N GLY A 339 17.94 -7.10 -20.63
CA GLY A 339 17.54 -6.09 -21.61
C GLY A 339 17.38 -6.67 -23.02
N SER A 340 16.82 -5.86 -23.94
CA SER A 340 16.42 -6.30 -25.28
C SER A 340 17.55 -6.67 -26.25
N LYS A 341 18.82 -6.47 -25.86
CA LYS A 341 20.00 -6.64 -26.74
C LYS A 341 20.99 -7.72 -26.29
N ASN A 342 20.71 -8.42 -25.19
CA ASN A 342 21.67 -9.32 -24.57
C ASN A 342 21.12 -10.75 -24.50
N ASP A 343 21.92 -11.70 -24.99
CA ASP A 343 21.61 -13.13 -24.95
C ASP A 343 21.90 -13.75 -23.58
N CYS A 344 21.12 -14.78 -23.25
CA CYS A 344 21.36 -15.61 -22.06
C CYS A 344 22.72 -16.32 -22.13
N LEU A 345 23.52 -16.20 -21.07
CA LEU A 345 24.77 -16.95 -20.93
C LEU A 345 24.50 -18.48 -21.07
N PRO A 346 25.30 -19.23 -21.86
CA PRO A 346 25.04 -20.65 -22.12
C PRO A 346 24.87 -21.49 -20.85
N GLN A 347 25.64 -21.18 -19.80
CA GLN A 347 25.62 -21.87 -18.50
C GLN A 347 24.32 -21.69 -17.70
N LEU A 348 23.48 -20.70 -18.04
CA LEU A 348 22.22 -20.41 -17.35
C LEU A 348 21.00 -21.00 -18.08
N LYS A 349 21.16 -21.52 -19.30
CA LYS A 349 20.05 -21.97 -20.15
C LYS A 349 19.22 -23.09 -19.51
N GLU A 350 19.90 -24.05 -18.88
CA GLU A 350 19.26 -25.20 -18.21
C GLU A 350 18.43 -24.75 -17.00
N VAL A 351 19.06 -24.03 -16.07
CA VAL A 351 18.41 -23.52 -14.86
C VAL A 351 17.25 -22.56 -15.20
N MET A 352 17.42 -21.74 -16.24
CA MET A 352 16.34 -20.87 -16.73
C MET A 352 15.13 -21.66 -17.23
N ALA A 353 15.34 -22.74 -17.99
CA ALA A 353 14.25 -23.58 -18.47
C ALA A 353 13.48 -24.21 -17.30
N GLU A 354 14.19 -24.69 -16.27
CA GLU A 354 13.59 -25.23 -15.06
C GLU A 354 12.76 -24.17 -14.31
N ILE A 355 13.27 -22.94 -14.18
CA ILE A 355 12.55 -21.82 -13.56
C ILE A 355 11.30 -21.45 -14.36
N LEU A 356 11.41 -21.34 -15.69
CA LEU A 356 10.27 -20.99 -16.56
C LEU A 356 9.18 -22.06 -16.49
N ASN A 357 9.56 -23.33 -16.43
CA ASN A 357 8.61 -24.43 -16.26
C ASN A 357 7.82 -24.30 -14.95
N LYS A 358 8.46 -23.85 -13.86
CA LYS A 358 7.78 -23.57 -12.58
C LYS A 358 6.89 -22.31 -12.61
N CYS A 359 7.06 -21.43 -13.60
CA CYS A 359 6.22 -20.23 -13.75
C CYS A 359 4.95 -20.48 -14.58
N HIS A 360 4.78 -21.67 -15.18
CA HIS A 360 3.61 -22.08 -15.97
C HIS A 360 3.20 -21.09 -17.08
N GLY A 361 4.15 -20.31 -17.61
CA GLY A 361 3.89 -19.28 -18.62
C GLY A 361 3.02 -18.12 -18.14
N LEU A 362 2.87 -17.91 -16.82
CA LEU A 362 2.15 -16.77 -16.26
C LEU A 362 3.04 -15.51 -16.32
N PRO A 363 2.65 -14.45 -17.05
CA PRO A 363 3.43 -13.22 -17.14
C PRO A 363 3.83 -12.64 -15.78
N LEU A 364 2.90 -12.59 -14.81
CA LEU A 364 3.19 -12.07 -13.48
C LEU A 364 4.23 -12.93 -12.72
N ALA A 365 4.17 -14.26 -12.84
CA ALA A 365 5.17 -15.14 -12.21
C ALA A 365 6.55 -14.96 -12.86
N VAL A 366 6.58 -14.98 -14.18
CA VAL A 366 7.80 -14.81 -14.97
C VAL A 366 8.46 -13.48 -14.66
N ILE A 367 7.71 -12.37 -14.65
CA ILE A 367 8.30 -11.04 -14.40
C ILE A 367 8.79 -10.88 -12.96
N THR A 368 8.07 -11.47 -12.00
CA THR A 368 8.44 -11.44 -10.58
C THR A 368 9.77 -12.14 -10.36
N ILE A 369 9.93 -13.36 -10.90
CA ILE A 369 11.19 -14.11 -10.78
C ILE A 369 12.31 -13.48 -11.62
N ALA A 370 12.02 -13.00 -12.82
CA ALA A 370 12.99 -12.30 -13.64
C ALA A 370 13.53 -11.04 -12.92
N SER A 371 12.67 -10.31 -12.22
CA SER A 371 13.08 -9.11 -11.46
C SER A 371 13.91 -9.46 -10.23
N LEU A 372 13.67 -10.62 -9.61
CA LEU A 372 14.52 -11.15 -8.53
C LEU A 372 15.90 -11.58 -9.06
N LEU A 373 15.94 -12.15 -10.27
CA LEU A 373 17.17 -12.60 -10.95
C LEU A 373 17.99 -11.46 -11.53
N ALA A 374 17.37 -10.32 -11.86
CA ALA A 374 18.06 -9.12 -12.37
C ALA A 374 19.11 -8.57 -11.41
N ASN A 375 19.06 -8.91 -10.11
CA ASN A 375 20.12 -8.57 -9.15
C ASN A 375 21.26 -9.60 -9.08
N LYS A 376 21.15 -10.72 -9.81
CA LYS A 376 22.05 -11.89 -9.77
C LYS A 376 22.49 -12.33 -11.17
N GLU A 377 22.51 -11.42 -12.14
CA GLU A 377 22.58 -11.68 -13.60
C GLU A 377 23.67 -12.68 -14.03
N THR A 378 24.81 -12.71 -13.34
CA THR A 378 25.97 -13.53 -13.71
C THR A 378 26.17 -14.78 -12.83
N SER A 379 25.40 -14.95 -11.76
CA SER A 379 25.64 -15.98 -10.74
C SER A 379 24.79 -17.24 -10.95
N ARG A 380 25.38 -18.30 -11.51
CA ARG A 380 24.70 -19.61 -11.66
C ARG A 380 24.17 -20.14 -10.32
N LYS A 381 24.96 -20.06 -9.26
CA LYS A 381 24.54 -20.47 -7.90
C LYS A 381 23.33 -19.65 -7.41
N GLY A 382 23.29 -18.37 -7.76
CA GLY A 382 22.16 -17.49 -7.42
C GLY A 382 20.85 -17.91 -8.10
N TRP A 383 20.93 -18.36 -9.36
CA TRP A 383 19.80 -18.91 -10.10
C TRP A 383 19.36 -20.28 -9.58
N GLU A 384 20.32 -21.18 -9.32
CA GLU A 384 20.05 -22.50 -8.75
C GLU A 384 19.37 -22.39 -7.39
N SER A 385 19.83 -21.46 -6.53
CA SER A 385 19.18 -21.18 -5.25
C SER A 385 17.73 -20.73 -5.41
N ILE A 386 17.43 -19.85 -6.35
CA ILE A 386 16.04 -19.39 -6.59
C ILE A 386 15.19 -20.53 -7.14
N ARG A 387 15.73 -21.32 -8.08
CA ARG A 387 15.07 -22.51 -8.59
C ARG A 387 14.70 -23.46 -7.45
N ASP A 388 15.63 -23.73 -6.54
CA ASP A 388 15.42 -24.70 -5.46
C ASP A 388 14.36 -24.20 -4.47
N SER A 389 14.26 -22.88 -4.26
CA SER A 389 13.22 -22.26 -3.42
C SER A 389 11.81 -22.23 -4.03
N LEU A 390 11.66 -22.41 -5.34
CA LEU A 390 10.36 -22.39 -6.03
C LEU A 390 9.52 -23.67 -5.80
N GLY A 391 9.98 -24.61 -4.97
CA GLY A 391 9.27 -25.86 -4.67
C GLY A 391 9.28 -26.86 -5.84
N THR A 392 8.68 -28.04 -5.63
CA THR A 392 8.52 -29.07 -6.67
C THR A 392 7.21 -28.90 -7.43
N GLN A 393 7.19 -29.22 -8.72
CA GLN A 393 5.97 -29.23 -9.52
C GLN A 393 5.01 -30.29 -9.00
N LEU A 394 3.76 -29.91 -8.68
CA LEU A 394 2.73 -30.84 -8.21
C LEU A 394 1.59 -31.01 -9.23
N ALA A 395 1.33 -30.03 -10.11
CA ALA A 395 0.22 -30.07 -11.06
C ALA A 395 0.58 -29.52 -12.47
N THR A 396 -0.20 -29.94 -13.47
CA THR A 396 -0.08 -29.48 -14.87
C THR A 396 -0.64 -28.07 -15.09
N ASN A 397 -1.57 -27.63 -14.24
CA ASN A 397 -2.20 -26.32 -14.28
C ASN A 397 -1.73 -25.48 -13.07
N PRO A 398 -1.51 -24.16 -13.25
CA PRO A 398 -1.09 -23.30 -12.16
C PRO A 398 -2.16 -23.23 -11.08
N THR A 399 -1.79 -23.50 -9.84
CA THR A 399 -2.65 -23.33 -8.67
C THR A 399 -2.47 -21.95 -8.03
N LEU A 400 -3.49 -21.49 -7.30
CA LEU A 400 -3.39 -20.25 -6.53
C LEU A 400 -2.28 -20.30 -5.48
N GLU A 401 -2.06 -21.45 -4.86
CA GLU A 401 -1.03 -21.64 -3.83
C GLU A 401 0.40 -21.62 -4.42
N GLU A 402 0.61 -22.23 -5.60
CA GLU A 402 1.88 -22.11 -6.31
C GLU A 402 2.18 -20.64 -6.68
N MET A 403 1.17 -19.92 -7.19
CA MET A 403 1.34 -18.50 -7.51
C MET A 403 1.66 -17.66 -6.27
N LYS A 404 0.93 -17.86 -5.17
CA LYS A 404 1.22 -17.20 -3.88
C LYS A 404 2.64 -17.52 -3.40
N SER A 405 3.10 -18.76 -3.56
CA SER A 405 4.47 -19.16 -3.21
C SER A 405 5.53 -18.40 -4.02
N ILE A 406 5.33 -18.24 -5.34
CA ILE A 406 6.22 -17.46 -6.21
C ILE A 406 6.29 -16.00 -5.78
N LEU A 407 5.13 -15.37 -5.53
CA LEU A 407 5.09 -13.98 -5.09
C LEU A 407 5.73 -13.81 -3.71
N ASN A 408 5.45 -14.76 -2.81
CA ASN A 408 6.01 -14.79 -1.47
C ASN A 408 7.54 -14.92 -1.50
N LEU A 409 8.10 -15.70 -2.43
CA LEU A 409 9.54 -15.82 -2.59
C LEU A 409 10.20 -14.45 -2.82
N SER A 410 9.59 -13.58 -3.63
CA SER A 410 10.10 -12.23 -3.86
C SER A 410 10.01 -11.35 -2.62
N TYR A 411 8.93 -11.48 -1.83
CA TYR A 411 8.81 -10.82 -0.52
C TYR A 411 9.89 -11.28 0.47
N MET A 412 10.17 -12.58 0.55
CA MET A 412 11.21 -13.10 1.45
C MET A 412 12.62 -12.64 1.06
N HIS A 413 12.84 -12.30 -0.21
CA HIS A 413 14.08 -11.71 -0.71
C HIS A 413 14.16 -10.18 -0.59
N LEU A 414 13.15 -9.52 -0.01
CA LEU A 414 13.24 -8.10 0.33
C LEU A 414 14.08 -7.87 1.59
N PRO A 415 14.93 -6.84 1.60
CA PRO A 415 15.49 -6.28 2.83
C PRO A 415 14.40 -5.89 3.84
N ALA A 416 14.72 -5.99 5.13
CA ALA A 416 13.79 -5.72 6.23
C ALA A 416 13.07 -4.36 6.13
N HIS A 417 13.79 -3.30 5.76
CA HIS A 417 13.24 -1.96 5.62
C HIS A 417 12.22 -1.86 4.48
N LEU A 418 12.44 -2.57 3.37
CA LEU A 418 11.50 -2.61 2.25
C LEU A 418 10.27 -3.45 2.52
N ARG A 419 10.37 -4.50 3.35
CA ARG A 419 9.20 -5.31 3.71
C ARG A 419 8.13 -4.47 4.40
N ALA A 420 8.53 -3.63 5.36
CA ALA A 420 7.58 -2.76 6.04
C ALA A 420 6.96 -1.71 5.09
N CYS A 421 7.76 -1.14 4.18
CA CYS A 421 7.28 -0.22 3.15
C CYS A 421 6.31 -0.92 2.16
N PHE A 422 6.61 -2.15 1.77
CA PHE A 422 5.77 -2.97 0.90
C PHE A 422 4.44 -3.33 1.57
N LEU A 423 4.46 -3.80 2.82
CA LEU A 423 3.23 -4.10 3.56
C LEU A 423 2.36 -2.85 3.81
N TYR A 424 2.96 -1.66 3.86
CA TYR A 424 2.23 -0.40 4.04
C TYR A 424 1.28 -0.11 2.87
N PHE A 425 1.50 -0.68 1.68
CA PHE A 425 0.54 -0.58 0.57
C PHE A 425 -0.84 -1.16 0.90
N GLY A 426 -0.95 -2.07 1.86
CA GLY A 426 -2.23 -2.57 2.37
C GLY A 426 -3.11 -1.50 3.02
N MET A 427 -2.58 -0.29 3.24
CA MET A 427 -3.38 0.87 3.66
C MET A 427 -4.29 1.40 2.56
N TYR A 428 -4.06 1.08 1.28
CA TYR A 428 -4.80 1.60 0.15
C TYR A 428 -5.82 0.58 -0.38
N PRO A 429 -6.98 1.04 -0.90
CA PRO A 429 -7.94 0.14 -1.53
C PRO A 429 -7.40 -0.43 -2.85
N GLU A 430 -8.04 -1.50 -3.30
CA GLU A 430 -7.75 -2.15 -4.59
C GLU A 430 -7.78 -1.14 -5.75
N ASP A 431 -6.94 -1.37 -6.76
CA ASP A 431 -6.80 -0.55 -7.97
C ASP A 431 -6.45 0.93 -7.79
N ARG A 432 -6.19 1.36 -6.56
CA ARG A 432 -5.88 2.76 -6.28
C ARG A 432 -4.54 3.16 -6.89
N GLU A 433 -4.56 4.27 -7.62
CA GLU A 433 -3.33 4.96 -8.00
C GLU A 433 -2.76 5.71 -6.78
N ILE A 434 -1.48 5.46 -6.51
CA ILE A 434 -0.77 5.95 -5.33
C ILE A 434 0.37 6.85 -5.80
N GLY A 435 0.35 8.11 -5.34
CA GLY A 435 1.43 9.07 -5.62
C GLY A 435 2.69 8.75 -4.83
N ARG A 436 3.84 8.75 -5.49
CA ARG A 436 5.15 8.41 -4.87
C ARG A 436 5.45 9.30 -3.67
N ASP A 437 5.42 10.62 -3.85
CA ASP A 437 5.89 11.55 -2.82
C ASP A 437 4.93 11.63 -1.62
N ASP A 438 3.62 11.44 -1.83
CA ASP A 438 2.63 11.25 -0.76
C ASP A 438 2.97 10.01 0.10
N LEU A 439 3.16 8.87 -0.57
CA LEU A 439 3.50 7.61 0.09
C LEU A 439 4.83 7.69 0.86
N VAL A 440 5.85 8.31 0.27
CA VAL A 440 7.16 8.49 0.91
C VAL A 440 7.05 9.33 2.18
N ARG A 441 6.29 10.43 2.17
CA ARG A 441 6.05 11.24 3.36
C ARG A 441 5.33 10.47 4.46
N GLN A 442 4.40 9.59 4.11
CA GLN A 442 3.76 8.68 5.08
C GLN A 442 4.76 7.67 5.67
N TRP A 443 5.63 7.06 4.84
CA TRP A 443 6.68 6.16 5.33
C TRP A 443 7.65 6.84 6.28
N ILE A 444 8.03 8.10 6.00
CA ILE A 444 8.87 8.92 6.89
C ILE A 444 8.16 9.20 8.21
N ALA A 445 6.90 9.64 8.16
CA ALA A 445 6.10 9.92 9.35
C ALA A 445 5.88 8.69 10.25
N GLU A 446 5.77 7.50 9.66
CA GLU A 446 5.72 6.23 10.39
C GLU A 446 7.09 5.80 10.97
N GLY A 447 8.18 6.33 10.44
CA GLY A 447 9.56 5.91 10.76
C GLY A 447 10.00 4.63 10.04
N LEU A 448 9.39 4.31 8.89
CA LEU A 448 9.80 3.20 8.02
C LEU A 448 11.07 3.54 7.23
N VAL A 449 11.36 4.83 7.07
CA VAL A 449 12.58 5.33 6.44
C VAL A 449 13.51 5.87 7.53
N SER A 450 14.79 5.48 7.51
CA SER A 450 15.80 6.11 8.36
C SER A 450 16.93 6.74 7.57
N ASN A 451 17.61 7.64 8.26
CA ASN A 451 18.80 8.30 7.79
C ASN A 451 19.98 7.88 8.68
N LEU A 452 20.75 6.87 8.22
CA LEU A 452 21.95 6.40 8.91
C LEU A 452 23.18 7.29 8.63
N ASP A 453 23.22 7.98 7.48
CA ASP A 453 24.44 8.62 6.95
C ASP A 453 24.31 10.14 6.69
N GLY A 454 23.23 10.78 7.13
CA GLY A 454 22.99 12.23 6.97
C GLY A 454 22.30 12.67 5.67
N HIS A 455 21.81 11.72 4.85
CA HIS A 455 21.08 11.96 3.61
C HIS A 455 19.65 12.49 3.80
N ASP A 456 19.05 13.01 2.74
CA ASP A 456 17.66 13.43 2.77
C ASP A 456 16.69 12.24 2.90
N LEU A 457 15.75 12.30 3.85
CA LEU A 457 14.81 11.21 4.10
C LEU A 457 13.85 10.98 2.92
N GLU A 458 13.48 12.03 2.18
CA GLU A 458 12.63 11.87 0.99
C GLU A 458 13.39 11.15 -0.11
N ASP A 459 14.66 11.49 -0.34
CA ASP A 459 15.47 10.80 -1.35
C ASP A 459 15.72 9.33 -1.00
N VAL A 460 15.97 9.02 0.28
CA VAL A 460 16.05 7.63 0.75
C VAL A 460 14.71 6.93 0.53
N GLY A 461 13.58 7.57 0.87
CA GLY A 461 12.26 6.99 0.65
C GLY A 461 11.93 6.77 -0.83
N ARG A 462 12.32 7.70 -1.72
CA ARG A 462 12.20 7.54 -3.19
C ARG A 462 13.04 6.36 -3.68
N SER A 463 14.23 6.16 -3.12
CA SER A 463 15.08 5.00 -3.46
C SER A 463 14.41 3.67 -3.09
N TYR A 464 13.72 3.62 -1.95
CA TYR A 464 12.97 2.44 -1.51
C TYR A 464 11.79 2.16 -2.45
N PHE A 465 11.08 3.22 -2.85
CA PHE A 465 9.99 3.13 -3.84
C PHE A 465 10.50 2.58 -5.18
N ASN A 466 11.59 3.14 -5.69
CA ASN A 466 12.21 2.70 -6.94
C ASN A 466 12.68 1.24 -6.85
N GLU A 467 13.21 0.79 -5.70
CA GLU A 467 13.60 -0.61 -5.54
C GLU A 467 12.40 -1.56 -5.61
N LEU A 468 11.25 -1.20 -5.02
CA LEU A 468 10.03 -2.00 -5.11
C LEU A 468 9.48 -2.07 -6.55
N ILE A 469 9.57 -0.96 -7.30
CA ILE A 469 9.26 -0.93 -8.74
C ILE A 469 10.24 -1.82 -9.51
N ASN A 470 11.55 -1.70 -9.24
CA ASN A 470 12.59 -2.47 -9.91
C ASN A 470 12.40 -3.98 -9.66
N ARG A 471 11.87 -4.37 -8.50
CA ARG A 471 11.54 -5.76 -8.18
C ARG A 471 10.19 -6.22 -8.76
N SER A 472 9.50 -5.38 -9.53
CA SER A 472 8.15 -5.64 -10.09
C SER A 472 7.10 -6.01 -9.05
N MET A 473 7.28 -5.56 -7.80
CA MET A 473 6.34 -5.81 -6.71
C MET A 473 5.20 -4.79 -6.68
N ILE A 474 5.45 -3.62 -7.26
CA ILE A 474 4.49 -2.57 -7.55
C ILE A 474 4.66 -2.13 -9.00
N GLN A 475 3.58 -1.65 -9.63
CA GLN A 475 3.52 -1.33 -11.05
C GLN A 475 3.53 0.18 -11.27
N PRO A 476 4.39 0.72 -12.15
CA PRO A 476 4.37 2.14 -12.49
C PRO A 476 3.07 2.49 -13.24
N VAL A 477 2.47 3.64 -12.92
CA VAL A 477 1.26 4.15 -13.59
C VAL A 477 1.62 5.39 -14.40
N MET A 478 2.12 6.44 -13.76
CA MET A 478 2.60 7.64 -14.44
C MET A 478 4.12 7.78 -14.33
N ILE A 479 4.74 8.11 -15.46
CA ILE A 479 6.17 8.43 -15.57
C ILE A 479 6.30 9.83 -16.14
N CYS A 480 7.01 10.71 -15.45
CA CYS A 480 7.28 12.08 -15.87
C CYS A 480 8.79 12.33 -15.75
N ASN A 481 9.39 12.93 -16.78
CA ASN A 481 10.84 13.22 -16.81
C ASN A 481 11.71 12.01 -16.43
N GLU A 482 11.38 10.84 -16.97
CA GLU A 482 12.06 9.56 -16.70
C GLU A 482 11.92 9.02 -15.27
N GLU A 483 11.15 9.68 -14.40
CA GLU A 483 10.84 9.20 -13.06
C GLU A 483 9.42 8.67 -12.93
N VAL A 484 9.25 7.60 -12.15
CA VAL A 484 7.92 7.12 -11.77
C VAL A 484 7.35 8.05 -10.70
N VAL A 485 6.20 8.67 -11.00
CA VAL A 485 5.52 9.61 -10.10
C VAL A 485 4.32 8.98 -9.39
N SER A 486 3.75 7.91 -9.95
CA SER A 486 2.69 7.13 -9.31
C SER A 486 2.77 5.64 -9.65
N CYS A 487 2.20 4.81 -8.77
CA CYS A 487 2.13 3.36 -8.95
C CYS A 487 0.76 2.79 -8.57
N ARG A 488 0.59 1.50 -8.86
CA ARG A 488 -0.51 0.64 -8.41
C ARG A 488 0.06 -0.70 -7.94
N VAL A 489 -0.63 -1.36 -7.03
CA VAL A 489 -0.31 -2.73 -6.63
C VAL A 489 -1.18 -3.70 -7.43
N HIS A 490 -0.56 -4.71 -8.03
CA HIS A 490 -1.32 -5.79 -8.68
C HIS A 490 -2.12 -6.55 -7.61
N ASP A 491 -3.36 -6.90 -7.91
CA ASP A 491 -4.34 -7.56 -7.07
C ASP A 491 -3.81 -8.84 -6.39
N MET A 492 -3.11 -9.75 -7.09
CA MET A 492 -2.45 -10.90 -6.44
C MET A 492 -1.30 -10.51 -5.47
N MET A 493 -0.61 -9.39 -5.72
CA MET A 493 0.40 -8.87 -4.77
C MET A 493 -0.29 -8.23 -3.56
N LEU A 494 -1.44 -7.59 -3.76
CA LEU A 494 -2.24 -7.04 -2.67
C LEU A 494 -2.80 -8.15 -1.77
N ASP A 495 -3.26 -9.26 -2.34
CA ASP A 495 -3.66 -10.46 -1.58
C ASP A 495 -2.51 -10.96 -0.68
N LEU A 496 -1.29 -11.03 -1.22
CA LEU A 496 -0.09 -11.39 -0.45
C LEU A 496 0.20 -10.37 0.65
N ILE A 497 0.12 -9.07 0.36
CA ILE A 497 0.32 -8.01 1.34
C ILE A 497 -0.67 -8.14 2.49
N LEU A 498 -1.97 -8.29 2.19
CA LEU A 498 -3.01 -8.41 3.21
C LEU A 498 -2.82 -9.67 4.05
N SER A 499 -2.51 -10.81 3.43
CA SER A 499 -2.19 -12.06 4.15
C SER A 499 -1.01 -11.89 5.11
N ARG A 500 0.06 -11.21 4.67
CA ARG A 500 1.23 -10.94 5.52
C ARG A 500 0.92 -9.92 6.61
N CYS A 501 0.11 -8.90 6.32
CA CYS A 501 -0.34 -7.93 7.29
C CYS A 501 -1.15 -8.57 8.43
N ASP A 502 -2.03 -9.52 8.10
CA ASP A 502 -2.79 -10.29 9.09
C ASP A 502 -1.87 -11.20 9.92
N GLU A 503 -0.94 -11.92 9.28
CA GLU A 503 0.03 -12.79 9.96
C GLU A 503 0.97 -12.05 10.93
N ASP A 504 1.33 -10.80 10.58
CA ASP A 504 2.30 -9.99 11.30
C ASP A 504 1.66 -8.81 12.07
N ASN A 505 0.33 -8.72 12.16
CA ASN A 505 -0.41 -7.60 12.78
C ASN A 505 0.13 -6.22 12.35
N PHE A 506 0.40 -6.04 11.06
CA PHE A 506 1.09 -4.84 10.55
C PHE A 506 0.11 -3.73 10.15
N VAL A 507 -0.89 -4.06 9.33
CA VAL A 507 -2.00 -3.20 8.90
C VAL A 507 -3.29 -3.98 9.08
N SER A 508 -4.34 -3.30 9.54
CA SER A 508 -5.70 -3.82 9.59
C SER A 508 -6.59 -3.02 8.65
N VAL A 509 -7.42 -3.71 7.87
CA VAL A 509 -8.37 -3.10 6.94
C VAL A 509 -9.79 -3.39 7.41
N GLY A 510 -10.61 -2.34 7.54
CA GLY A 510 -12.04 -2.46 7.84
C GLY A 510 -12.88 -1.89 6.70
N TYR A 511 -14.01 -2.53 6.41
CA TYR A 511 -14.93 -2.07 5.37
C TYR A 511 -16.20 -1.40 5.94
N ASN A 512 -16.38 -1.49 7.24
CA ASN A 512 -17.49 -0.89 7.99
C ASN A 512 -17.14 -0.84 9.50
N TYR A 513 -18.01 -0.22 10.30
CA TYR A 513 -17.81 -0.14 11.75
C TYR A 513 -17.89 -1.49 12.47
N ASN A 514 -18.58 -2.49 11.93
CA ASN A 514 -18.63 -3.82 12.52
C ASN A 514 -17.29 -4.55 12.34
N ASP A 515 -16.61 -4.36 11.20
CA ASP A 515 -15.25 -4.86 10.99
C ASP A 515 -14.30 -4.23 12.01
N MET A 516 -14.42 -2.92 12.26
CA MET A 516 -13.65 -2.26 13.33
C MET A 516 -13.95 -2.83 14.72
N ALA A 517 -15.19 -3.21 15.01
CA ALA A 517 -15.51 -3.88 16.28
C ALA A 517 -14.87 -5.27 16.39
N ARG A 518 -14.76 -6.01 15.28
CA ARG A 518 -14.06 -7.32 15.26
C ARG A 518 -12.57 -7.18 15.49
N LEU A 519 -11.96 -6.08 15.02
CA LEU A 519 -10.54 -5.79 15.28
C LEU A 519 -10.23 -5.64 16.79
N HIS A 520 -11.22 -5.29 17.63
CA HIS A 520 -11.04 -5.25 19.09
C HIS A 520 -10.90 -6.63 19.75
N CYS A 521 -11.34 -7.70 19.08
CA CYS A 521 -11.23 -9.07 19.59
C CYS A 521 -9.88 -9.73 19.25
N ASN A 522 -8.99 -9.03 18.53
CA ASN A 522 -7.69 -9.57 18.16
C ASN A 522 -6.75 -9.67 19.37
N LYS A 523 -5.88 -10.69 19.34
CA LYS A 523 -4.84 -10.93 20.37
C LYS A 523 -3.92 -9.73 20.58
N TYR A 524 -3.65 -8.97 19.52
CA TYR A 524 -2.77 -7.81 19.52
C TYR A 524 -3.50 -6.54 19.11
N LYS A 525 -2.98 -5.39 19.54
CA LYS A 525 -3.59 -4.07 19.29
C LYS A 525 -3.35 -3.64 17.83
N VAL A 526 -4.35 -3.00 17.23
CA VAL A 526 -4.21 -2.40 15.90
C VAL A 526 -3.30 -1.18 15.96
N ARG A 527 -2.28 -1.16 15.09
CA ARG A 527 -1.31 -0.05 14.98
C ARG A 527 -1.50 0.79 13.73
N ARG A 528 -1.97 0.20 12.63
CA ARG A 528 -2.29 0.89 11.38
C ARG A 528 -3.64 0.42 10.90
N LEU A 529 -4.52 1.36 10.61
CA LEU A 529 -5.91 1.08 10.28
C LEU A 529 -6.30 1.82 9.00
N SER A 530 -6.72 1.06 8.00
CA SER A 530 -7.42 1.60 6.84
C SER A 530 -8.90 1.29 6.96
N LEU A 531 -9.74 2.32 6.80
CA LEU A 531 -11.19 2.20 6.84
C LEU A 531 -11.75 2.70 5.52
N SER A 532 -12.45 1.84 4.80
CA SER A 532 -13.08 2.16 3.51
C SER A 532 -14.53 1.69 3.51
N SER A 533 -15.53 2.56 3.38
CA SER A 533 -16.92 2.08 3.28
C SER A 533 -17.20 1.52 1.89
N VAL A 534 -17.82 0.33 1.85
CA VAL A 534 -18.45 -0.21 0.65
C VAL A 534 -19.96 -0.29 0.93
N ALA A 535 -20.73 0.51 0.20
CA ALA A 535 -22.19 0.53 0.14
C ALA A 535 -22.95 1.47 1.09
N SER A 536 -23.64 2.39 0.41
CA SER A 536 -24.90 3.01 0.79
C SER A 536 -25.97 1.98 1.20
N ARG A 537 -26.34 1.97 2.48
CA ARG A 537 -27.72 1.91 3.02
C ARG A 537 -27.68 1.66 4.53
N GLY A 538 -28.17 2.62 5.31
CA GLY A 538 -28.95 2.30 6.52
C GLY A 538 -28.22 1.89 7.79
N ALA A 539 -26.89 2.01 7.89
CA ALA A 539 -26.25 1.96 9.21
C ALA A 539 -26.31 3.34 9.90
N THR A 540 -27.53 3.80 10.20
CA THR A 540 -27.73 4.47 11.50
C THR A 540 -27.23 3.53 12.58
N TYR A 541 -26.75 4.08 13.70
CA TYR A 541 -26.00 3.39 14.76
C TYR A 541 -24.51 3.24 14.42
N ALA A 542 -23.73 4.27 14.77
CA ALA A 542 -22.53 3.99 15.56
C ALA A 542 -23.09 3.42 16.87
N PRO A 543 -23.03 2.09 17.13
CA PRO A 543 -23.31 1.66 18.47
C PRO A 543 -22.21 2.29 19.34
N THR A 544 -22.56 2.59 20.57
CA THR A 544 -21.64 2.80 21.68
C THR A 544 -20.74 1.56 21.86
N ILE A 545 -19.88 1.28 20.88
CA ILE A 545 -18.83 0.29 20.97
C ILE A 545 -17.62 1.05 21.52
N ASP A 546 -17.13 0.61 22.65
CA ASP A 546 -15.93 1.15 23.34
C ASP A 546 -14.66 0.77 22.54
N ILE A 547 -14.58 1.24 21.29
CA ILE A 547 -13.47 1.01 20.38
C ILE A 547 -12.39 2.02 20.74
N CYS A 548 -11.51 1.64 21.67
CA CYS A 548 -10.35 2.46 22.00
C CYS A 548 -9.28 2.41 20.90
N LEU A 549 -9.37 3.33 19.93
CA LEU A 549 -8.37 3.54 18.86
C LEU A 549 -7.08 4.23 19.34
N SER A 550 -6.90 4.36 20.66
CA SER A 550 -5.77 5.09 21.24
C SER A 550 -4.41 4.58 20.78
N GLN A 551 -4.32 3.29 20.45
CA GLN A 551 -3.12 2.56 20.06
C GLN A 551 -2.76 2.69 18.57
N VAL A 552 -3.67 3.22 17.76
CA VAL A 552 -3.49 3.44 16.32
C VAL A 552 -2.51 4.59 16.08
N ARG A 553 -1.64 4.40 15.08
CA ARG A 553 -0.55 5.29 14.69
C ARG A 553 -0.66 5.79 13.26
N SER A 554 -1.14 4.95 12.35
CA SER A 554 -1.60 5.38 11.04
C SER A 554 -3.09 5.12 10.91
N PHE A 555 -3.84 6.14 10.49
CA PHE A 555 -5.25 6.01 10.17
C PHE A 555 -5.52 6.62 8.79
N THR A 556 -6.04 5.80 7.90
CA THR A 556 -6.51 6.23 6.58
C THR A 556 -8.00 5.99 6.46
N LEU A 557 -8.72 7.03 6.05
CA LEU A 557 -10.16 7.02 5.83
C LEU A 557 -10.45 7.21 4.34
N PHE A 558 -11.20 6.28 3.76
CA PHE A 558 -11.74 6.39 2.40
C PHE A 558 -13.26 6.38 2.43
N TRP A 559 -13.87 7.42 1.86
CA TRP A 559 -15.28 7.44 1.44
C TRP A 559 -16.29 7.09 2.54
N THR A 560 -15.97 7.41 3.80
CA THR A 560 -16.85 7.17 4.95
C THR A 560 -16.70 8.27 5.99
N ARG A 561 -17.56 8.25 7.00
CA ARG A 561 -17.58 9.27 8.05
C ARG A 561 -16.40 9.10 9.00
N LEU A 562 -15.73 10.20 9.31
CA LEU A 562 -14.62 10.23 10.27
C LEU A 562 -15.13 9.84 11.68
N PRO A 563 -14.57 8.78 12.32
CA PRO A 563 -14.82 8.56 13.74
C PRO A 563 -14.28 9.70 14.59
N SER A 564 -14.82 9.90 15.80
CA SER A 564 -14.35 10.96 16.69
C SER A 564 -12.84 10.88 16.90
N LEU A 565 -12.14 11.97 16.60
CA LEU A 565 -10.69 12.06 16.79
C LEU A 565 -10.27 11.93 18.27
N LEU A 566 -11.21 12.11 19.21
CA LEU A 566 -11.05 11.85 20.64
C LEU A 566 -10.75 10.39 20.97
N LEU A 567 -11.03 9.45 20.06
CA LEU A 567 -10.70 8.03 20.22
C LEU A 567 -9.20 7.76 20.04
N PHE A 568 -8.47 8.68 19.40
CA PHE A 568 -7.05 8.52 19.09
C PHE A 568 -6.17 9.26 20.11
N LYS A 569 -4.99 8.68 20.38
CA LYS A 569 -4.01 9.28 21.29
C LYS A 569 -2.60 9.32 20.71
N TYR A 570 -2.13 8.23 20.11
CA TYR A 570 -0.76 8.09 19.62
C TYR A 570 -0.63 8.18 18.09
N LEU A 571 -1.61 8.83 17.44
CA LEU A 571 -1.66 8.95 15.99
C LEU A 571 -0.49 9.79 15.45
N ARG A 572 0.17 9.29 14.40
CA ARG A 572 1.29 9.91 13.68
C ARG A 572 0.91 10.27 12.24
N VAL A 573 0.12 9.43 11.59
CA VAL A 573 -0.36 9.63 10.22
C VAL A 573 -1.88 9.65 10.23
N LEU A 574 -2.45 10.74 9.75
CA LEU A 574 -3.89 10.90 9.52
C LEU A 574 -4.11 11.27 8.06
N ARG A 575 -4.79 10.39 7.32
CA ARG A 575 -5.15 10.61 5.92
C ARG A 575 -6.66 10.48 5.77
N ILE A 576 -7.30 11.55 5.31
CA ILE A 576 -8.74 11.63 5.13
C ILE A 576 -9.02 11.92 3.66
N GLU A 577 -9.72 10.99 3.02
CA GLU A 577 -10.30 11.19 1.70
C GLU A 577 -11.80 10.98 1.77
N GLU A 578 -12.51 12.05 2.12
CA GLU A 578 -13.96 12.04 2.21
C GLU A 578 -14.55 12.77 1.00
N LYS A 579 -15.37 12.06 0.23
CA LYS A 579 -16.22 12.69 -0.79
C LYS A 579 -17.56 12.96 -0.13
N SER A 580 -17.80 14.20 0.30
CA SER A 580 -19.04 14.55 1.00
C SER A 580 -20.24 14.35 0.08
N GLN A 581 -21.08 13.34 0.36
CA GLN A 581 -22.39 13.15 -0.28
C GLN A 581 -23.55 13.63 0.61
N GLY A 582 -23.29 14.52 1.59
CA GLY A 582 -24.26 14.93 2.62
C GLY A 582 -24.23 16.42 2.97
N GLN A 583 -25.25 16.85 3.74
CA GLN A 583 -25.52 18.23 4.19
C GLN A 583 -24.45 18.87 5.10
N GLU A 584 -23.42 18.11 5.54
CA GLU A 584 -22.36 18.67 6.38
C GLU A 584 -21.49 19.61 5.56
N THR A 585 -21.73 20.90 5.75
CA THR A 585 -20.95 21.98 5.12
C THR A 585 -19.52 22.04 5.66
N THR A 586 -19.23 21.37 6.79
CA THR A 586 -17.95 21.49 7.50
C THR A 586 -17.51 20.17 8.14
N LEU A 587 -16.25 19.77 7.88
CA LEU A 587 -15.52 18.74 8.62
C LEU A 587 -14.81 19.38 9.83
N ASP A 588 -15.17 18.93 11.04
CA ASP A 588 -14.55 19.39 12.29
C ASP A 588 -13.29 18.58 12.63
N LEU A 589 -12.13 19.24 12.54
CA LEU A 589 -10.82 18.70 12.88
C LEU A 589 -10.19 19.43 14.09
N THR A 590 -10.98 20.16 14.89
CA THR A 590 -10.48 20.90 16.06
C THR A 590 -9.79 19.99 17.08
N ALA A 591 -10.27 18.75 17.22
CA ALA A 591 -9.68 17.75 18.10
C ALA A 591 -8.26 17.29 17.70
N ILE A 592 -7.76 17.63 16.51
CA ILE A 592 -6.38 17.31 16.10
C ILE A 592 -5.35 17.91 17.07
N GLY A 593 -5.64 19.04 17.72
CA GLY A 593 -4.72 19.66 18.68
C GLY A 593 -4.29 18.76 19.86
N GLN A 594 -5.03 17.69 20.16
CA GLN A 594 -4.65 16.75 21.22
C GLN A 594 -3.64 15.66 20.76
N LEU A 595 -3.49 15.48 19.44
CA LEU A 595 -2.69 14.43 18.80
C LEU A 595 -1.21 14.81 18.77
N PHE A 596 -0.61 14.87 19.94
CA PHE A 596 0.76 15.35 20.18
C PHE A 596 1.88 14.56 19.47
N LEU A 597 1.58 13.42 18.84
CA LEU A 597 2.53 12.63 18.04
C LEU A 597 2.29 12.77 16.53
N LEU A 598 1.31 13.57 16.10
CA LEU A 598 0.97 13.71 14.69
C LEU A 598 2.15 14.30 13.91
N ARG A 599 2.48 13.65 12.79
CA ARG A 599 3.56 14.02 11.87
C ARG A 599 3.06 14.28 10.46
N TYR A 600 2.02 13.58 10.04
CA TYR A 600 1.45 13.68 8.71
C TYR A 600 -0.06 13.89 8.80
N LEU A 601 -0.54 14.96 8.16
CA LEU A 601 -1.96 15.23 7.99
C LEU A 601 -2.26 15.48 6.52
N HIS A 602 -3.05 14.59 5.92
CA HIS A 602 -3.60 14.77 4.58
C HIS A 602 -5.12 14.80 4.62
N VAL A 603 -5.72 15.82 4.02
CA VAL A 603 -7.17 15.97 3.97
C VAL A 603 -7.61 16.40 2.57
N THR A 604 -8.26 15.49 1.87
CA THR A 604 -8.92 15.76 0.60
C THR A 604 -10.43 15.62 0.79
N VAL A 605 -11.10 16.77 0.90
CA VAL A 605 -12.56 16.88 1.06
C VAL A 605 -13.13 18.01 0.21
N SER A 606 -14.42 17.93 -0.08
CA SER A 606 -15.18 18.95 -0.83
C SER A 606 -15.88 19.99 0.06
N CYS A 607 -15.93 19.79 1.38
CA CYS A 607 -16.55 20.72 2.34
C CYS A 607 -15.51 21.64 3.01
N TYR A 608 -15.98 22.57 3.85
CA TYR A 608 -15.09 23.39 4.66
C TYR A 608 -14.39 22.54 5.72
N VAL A 609 -13.16 22.88 6.08
CA VAL A 609 -12.42 22.23 7.16
C VAL A 609 -12.22 23.21 8.30
N GLN A 610 -12.62 22.82 9.51
CA GLN A 610 -12.40 23.58 10.72
C GLN A 610 -11.21 23.00 11.50
N LEU A 611 -10.10 23.73 11.50
CA LEU A 611 -8.91 23.41 12.28
C LEU A 611 -9.00 24.07 13.68
N PRO A 612 -8.19 23.62 14.66
CA PRO A 612 -8.09 24.33 15.92
C PRO A 612 -7.52 25.74 15.71
N ALA A 613 -7.91 26.71 16.55
CA ALA A 613 -7.43 28.09 16.45
C ALA A 613 -5.89 28.21 16.55
N LYS A 614 -5.28 27.26 17.26
CA LYS A 614 -3.83 27.06 17.38
C LYS A 614 -3.49 25.58 17.42
N PHE A 615 -2.31 25.23 16.92
CA PHE A 615 -1.81 23.87 16.97
C PHE A 615 -1.06 23.54 18.26
N GLU A 616 -0.56 24.54 19.01
CA GLU A 616 -0.01 24.51 20.38
C GLU A 616 0.14 23.09 20.98
N GLY A 617 1.08 22.29 20.45
CA GLY A 617 1.22 20.88 20.83
C GLY A 617 1.64 19.93 19.69
N LEU A 618 1.39 20.29 18.43
CA LEU A 618 1.80 19.49 17.25
C LEU A 618 3.28 19.72 16.86
N VAL A 619 4.17 19.59 17.83
CA VAL A 619 5.62 19.87 17.67
C VAL A 619 6.34 18.92 16.71
N TYR A 620 5.72 17.80 16.36
CA TYR A 620 6.25 16.81 15.42
C TYR A 620 5.59 16.86 14.04
N LEU A 621 4.68 17.80 13.78
CA LEU A 621 4.01 17.87 12.47
C LEU A 621 5.03 18.24 11.38
N GLU A 622 5.23 17.32 10.44
CA GLU A 622 6.19 17.40 9.33
C GLU A 622 5.48 17.72 8.00
N THR A 623 4.26 17.19 7.81
CA THR A 623 3.48 17.36 6.56
C THR A 623 2.06 17.80 6.86
N LEU A 624 1.65 18.89 6.22
CA LEU A 624 0.27 19.38 6.19
C LEU A 624 -0.18 19.55 4.73
N ASP A 625 -1.03 18.65 4.26
CA ASP A 625 -1.43 18.53 2.86
C ASP A 625 -2.96 18.54 2.70
N MET A 626 -3.51 19.63 2.17
CA MET A 626 -4.94 19.86 1.97
C MET A 626 -5.21 20.63 0.66
N PRO A 627 -4.86 20.07 -0.51
CA PRO A 627 -4.77 20.81 -1.78
C PRO A 627 -6.13 21.32 -2.30
N ARG A 628 -7.24 20.72 -1.82
CA ARG A 628 -8.61 21.04 -2.26
C ARG A 628 -9.52 21.55 -1.13
N ALA A 629 -9.05 21.50 0.12
CA ALA A 629 -9.87 21.88 1.26
C ALA A 629 -10.00 23.41 1.38
N GLN A 630 -11.18 23.88 1.79
CA GLN A 630 -11.42 25.28 2.14
C GLN A 630 -11.36 25.40 3.67
N LEU A 631 -10.35 26.07 4.20
CA LEU A 631 -10.24 26.29 5.64
C LEU A 631 -11.23 27.38 6.08
N LYS A 632 -11.98 27.12 7.17
CA LYS A 632 -12.78 28.19 7.81
C LYS A 632 -11.93 29.27 8.45
N SER A 633 -10.80 28.86 8.98
CA SER A 633 -9.83 29.72 9.66
C SER A 633 -8.49 29.00 9.67
N THR A 634 -7.43 29.76 9.43
CA THR A 634 -6.07 29.26 9.54
C THR A 634 -5.59 29.35 11.00
N PRO A 635 -4.95 28.30 11.54
CA PRO A 635 -4.32 28.35 12.85
C PRO A 635 -3.23 29.43 12.92
N SER A 636 -3.26 30.27 13.97
CA SER A 636 -2.39 31.45 14.06
C SER A 636 -0.90 31.15 14.24
N ASP A 637 -0.55 29.94 14.68
CA ASP A 637 0.80 29.47 15.00
C ASP A 637 1.38 28.50 13.98
N ILE A 638 0.71 28.31 12.83
CA ILE A 638 1.15 27.38 11.77
C ILE A 638 2.59 27.63 11.31
N ALA A 639 3.00 28.90 11.22
CA ALA A 639 4.35 29.30 10.82
C ALA A 639 5.42 29.07 11.91
N GLN A 640 5.00 28.79 13.15
CA GLN A 640 5.87 28.53 14.29
C GLN A 640 6.13 27.04 14.51
N LEU A 641 5.51 26.16 13.70
CA LEU A 641 5.70 24.72 13.79
C LEU A 641 7.17 24.35 13.45
N PRO A 642 7.91 23.74 14.38
CA PRO A 642 9.37 23.62 14.24
C PRO A 642 9.80 22.55 13.23
N GLN A 643 8.95 21.56 12.93
CA GLN A 643 9.30 20.42 12.07
C GLN A 643 8.55 20.41 10.74
N LEU A 644 7.66 21.39 10.49
CA LEU A 644 6.83 21.42 9.29
C LEU A 644 7.71 21.65 8.05
N SER A 645 7.80 20.64 7.19
CA SER A 645 8.67 20.61 6.00
C SER A 645 7.89 20.65 4.69
N TYR A 646 6.65 20.15 4.68
CA TYR A 646 5.74 20.20 3.54
C TYR A 646 4.44 20.90 3.92
N LEU A 647 4.04 21.89 3.12
CA LEU A 647 2.78 22.62 3.29
C LEU A 647 2.07 22.83 1.95
N ASP A 648 0.91 22.22 1.78
CA ASP A 648 0.01 22.46 0.64
C ASP A 648 -1.38 22.75 1.19
N ILE A 649 -1.76 24.03 1.23
CA ILE A 649 -3.10 24.47 1.63
C ILE A 649 -3.49 25.63 0.72
N ARG A 650 -4.80 25.81 0.47
CA ARG A 650 -5.28 27.03 -0.19
C ARG A 650 -5.09 28.22 0.75
N MET A 651 -4.14 29.09 0.40
CA MET A 651 -3.68 30.18 1.26
C MET A 651 -4.53 31.44 1.05
N GLU A 652 -4.99 32.07 2.13
CA GLU A 652 -5.42 33.47 2.07
C GLU A 652 -4.20 34.40 2.07
N LYS A 653 -4.32 35.61 1.49
CA LYS A 653 -3.24 36.60 1.31
C LYS A 653 -2.34 36.82 2.54
N PHE A 654 -2.88 36.70 3.75
CA PHE A 654 -2.17 36.93 5.02
C PHE A 654 -1.04 35.92 5.30
N MET A 655 -1.14 34.68 4.81
CA MET A 655 -0.10 33.66 5.09
C MET A 655 1.18 33.81 4.28
N CYS A 656 1.16 34.56 3.17
CA CYS A 656 2.35 34.75 2.34
C CYS A 656 3.50 35.45 3.09
N GLU A 657 3.19 36.32 4.05
CA GLU A 657 4.17 37.01 4.90
C GLU A 657 4.80 36.08 5.95
N CYS A 658 4.04 35.09 6.43
CA CYS A 658 4.46 34.18 7.50
C CYS A 658 5.33 33.01 7.01
N ILE A 659 5.25 32.63 5.73
CA ILE A 659 6.05 31.54 5.15
C ILE A 659 7.56 31.81 5.30
N GLY A 660 8.00 33.06 5.15
CA GLY A 660 9.41 33.44 5.30
C GLY A 660 9.98 33.16 6.70
N ASN A 661 9.12 33.02 7.71
CA ASN A 661 9.52 32.74 9.09
C ASN A 661 9.62 31.24 9.40
N MET A 662 9.22 30.36 8.47
CA MET A 662 9.23 28.92 8.66
C MET A 662 10.63 28.34 8.43
N LYS A 663 11.26 27.82 9.48
CA LYS A 663 12.67 27.40 9.44
C LYS A 663 12.91 26.06 8.72
N SER A 664 11.89 25.20 8.65
CA SER A 664 12.02 23.81 8.21
C SER A 664 11.31 23.53 6.88
N LEU A 665 10.62 24.50 6.31
CA LEU A 665 9.82 24.35 5.08
C LEU A 665 10.74 24.12 3.87
N ARG A 666 10.51 23.03 3.14
CA ARG A 666 11.32 22.62 1.97
C ARG A 666 10.52 22.69 0.67
N SER A 667 9.25 22.34 0.72
CA SER A 667 8.38 22.31 -0.46
C SER A 667 6.93 22.62 -0.09
N GLY A 668 6.19 23.15 -1.06
CA GLY A 668 4.79 23.51 -0.90
C GLY A 668 4.23 24.13 -2.18
N ASN A 669 2.94 23.93 -2.43
CA ASN A 669 2.26 24.54 -3.57
C ASN A 669 1.60 25.85 -3.14
N ARG A 670 1.79 26.90 -3.93
CA ARG A 670 1.02 28.15 -3.82
C ARG A 670 -0.12 28.08 -4.83
N TRP A 671 -1.36 28.14 -4.33
CA TRP A 671 -2.55 28.32 -5.15
C TRP A 671 -3.13 29.71 -4.90
#